data_AF-A0A3D4RPG7-F1
#
_entry.id   AF-A0A3D4RPG7-F1
#
_cell.length_a   1.000
_cell.length_b   1.000
_cell.length_c   1.000
_cell.angle_alpha   90.00
_cell.angle_beta   90.00
_cell.angle_gamma   90.00
#
_symmetry.space_group_name_H-M   'P 1'
#
loop_
_entity.id
_entity.type
_entity.pdbx_description
1 polymer ?
#
loop_
_entity_poly.entity_id
_entity_poly.type
_entity_poly.pdbx_seq_one_letter_code
_entity_poly.pdbx_strand_id
1 'polypeptide(L)'
;YINPGHGSFGPNDRPMATIPYPNLSSTGMPDTCGFYETNTNLWKCLYLGKKLEAAGATVLYSRTECGPWPYEKVNGQYPDYTYENYKALPDYTKYNRNLSEICEEVDANNIDYFISVHSNAATDGSTSNYPLVIYRGYDDITKTSEIVEGVECNTYVASSREKAEAIWQYRFGIMASGIDPASYYSMTNKNVRGDIDFYKSSSNRTDKTHQGITYRGHLGVLRHGAPGFLVEGYFHTYQPARHRALNHDYCHQEGLAYYRGIVDYYGADKETTGYIMGTVKDLHRKMSNTLFNYAPKTNDQWIPCNGAEVTLLKGGVEVAKYNVDTLHNGIFVFENLTPGDDYTLDATCKGYYPLTDDQKVKFSVKANETTYQMIYLSDTSYVPPTVTYYNYPEPEQPAYLQLAGTYEMKQSFVGKKLADVLADKTIRRVLYRNGNMYVLAVDAAKEPTLIEVDAEKQTVLNTLPTDFCSVVSADGYKLSDITFTADGYLVGCNYEHTAYDESQAKDYGEGSYNYWNLYKWESDATGWKGALWFTDRTAVTSGNFYNAMMGSTLTYSGTLTDGLLIAPAITTGSSKETRIAIYSIADGAKAGGLYNKVAGKFKSSEYGATQFVVSPRDDKSIIITSTKKAPIECALVMTTNTEITPVGTFAAHTTGANYFKYAHRDMMVTPAEDADGKNVGVALYDITDGLDKAALIKTTNTTLDAADATYTMAAGVVKDADMTLYLVCDSTISKFTTVGVDQPAVASIMAYNLNVVESGDNYVFSFNANSDAVSANLIFYAADNTEVGAVELANVVKGADSFTIAKSELPGETGATMTWAVELQGQSISNIGKLYEDKSLIASGTSRLFNAVNNNPESDKFGYVYVFHRGGSTQATIAVRETSGVFEYDNNYTKLNAARYSGDVKTFGNPGRVSLDDNGYLYIADWSDGNSGIFVANTADLSKPFTQFFQGTRNGSGVFTNNGAAVGSSTPGCHIFGHGADTKLLVYNEDASGTLPKNGAVVYNIGQADGSILHAWGEAPSAVYTLTGQGNTEGNVWGTSHGFFVSQSRTEGNNNGSATSLKFYDFNGEAQFSSASDDYKEIITGSNGSGYAVSAA
;
A
#
# COMPACT_ATOMS: atom_id res chain seq x y z
N TYR A 1 15.11 45.30 21.85
CA TYR A 1 16.56 45.21 21.62
C TYR A 1 16.89 43.84 21.07
N ILE A 2 17.58 43.79 19.93
CA ILE A 2 17.97 42.56 19.24
C ILE A 2 19.49 42.45 19.29
N ASN A 3 20.00 41.36 19.84
CA ASN A 3 21.42 41.06 19.85
C ASN A 3 21.71 39.87 18.91
N PRO A 4 22.22 40.10 17.68
CA PRO A 4 22.83 39.04 16.91
C PRO A 4 24.12 38.60 17.61
N GLY A 5 24.13 37.37 18.13
CA GLY A 5 25.27 36.83 18.88
C GLY A 5 26.57 36.86 18.09
N HIS A 6 27.71 36.95 18.80
CA HIS A 6 29.06 37.05 18.21
C HIS A 6 29.23 38.32 17.38
N GLY A 7 30.22 38.38 16.48
CA GLY A 7 30.49 39.62 15.76
C GLY A 7 31.52 39.58 14.65
N SER A 8 32.42 38.59 14.60
CA SER A 8 33.46 38.56 13.55
C SER A 8 33.92 37.15 13.23
N PHE A 9 34.38 36.96 12.00
CA PHE A 9 34.84 35.69 11.43
C PHE A 9 36.19 35.20 12.01
N GLY A 10 36.18 34.74 13.26
CA GLY A 10 37.37 34.25 13.96
C GLY A 10 37.11 32.92 14.69
N PRO A 11 38.13 32.35 15.36
CA PRO A 11 37.98 31.06 16.04
C PRO A 11 36.86 31.01 17.10
N ASN A 12 36.55 32.14 17.73
CA ASN A 12 35.46 32.25 18.72
C ASN A 12 34.06 32.22 18.14
N ASP A 13 33.96 32.36 16.83
CA ASP A 13 32.72 32.40 16.08
C ASP A 13 32.34 31.02 15.53
N ARG A 14 32.96 29.98 16.11
CA ARG A 14 32.68 28.56 15.91
C ARG A 14 32.59 28.19 14.41
N PRO A 15 33.63 28.47 13.63
CA PRO A 15 33.67 28.11 12.22
C PRO A 15 33.51 26.60 12.03
N MET A 16 32.62 26.19 11.13
CA MET A 16 32.40 24.79 10.79
C MET A 16 32.53 24.56 9.28
N ALA A 17 33.29 23.54 8.90
CA ALA A 17 33.41 23.14 7.49
C ALA A 17 32.07 22.65 6.94
N THR A 18 31.75 23.02 5.71
CA THR A 18 30.61 22.49 4.95
C THR A 18 31.11 21.93 3.63
N ILE A 19 30.27 21.18 2.91
CA ILE A 19 30.64 20.62 1.60
C ILE A 19 31.11 21.72 0.61
N PRO A 20 30.36 22.82 0.40
CA PRO A 20 30.80 23.87 -0.52
C PRO A 20 31.96 24.71 0.04
N TYR A 21 32.09 24.81 1.37
CA TYR A 21 33.10 25.63 2.05
C TYR A 21 33.87 24.80 3.10
N PRO A 22 34.82 23.96 2.67
CA PRO A 22 35.69 23.22 3.58
C PRO A 22 36.69 24.16 4.28
N ASN A 23 37.34 23.67 5.33
CA ASN A 23 38.39 24.42 6.00
C ASN A 23 39.58 24.70 5.07
N LEU A 24 40.01 25.97 5.02
CA LEU A 24 41.18 26.39 4.27
C LEU A 24 42.46 25.89 4.97
N SER A 25 43.45 25.46 4.18
CA SER A 25 44.74 25.01 4.72
C SER A 25 45.52 26.11 5.44
N SER A 26 45.28 27.38 5.10
CA SER A 26 45.96 28.55 5.67
C SER A 26 45.43 28.97 7.05
N THR A 27 44.17 28.64 7.38
CA THR A 27 43.50 29.14 8.59
C THR A 27 42.88 28.03 9.44
N GLY A 28 42.68 26.84 8.89
CA GLY A 28 41.91 25.77 9.55
C GLY A 28 40.42 26.07 9.68
N MET A 29 39.93 27.12 9.01
CA MET A 29 38.55 27.63 9.04
C MET A 29 38.02 27.80 7.62
N PRO A 30 36.70 27.81 7.37
CA PRO A 30 36.17 28.09 6.04
C PRO A 30 36.38 29.58 5.67
N ASP A 31 36.09 29.95 4.42
CA ASP A 31 36.06 31.35 3.99
C ASP A 31 34.79 32.07 4.47
N THR A 32 34.63 33.36 4.12
CA THR A 32 33.44 34.16 4.49
C THR A 32 32.10 33.60 4.08
N CYS A 33 32.08 32.76 3.04
CA CYS A 33 30.86 32.17 2.53
C CYS A 33 30.48 30.91 3.31
N GLY A 34 31.41 30.37 4.11
CA GLY A 34 31.18 29.23 4.99
C GLY A 34 30.40 29.55 6.25
N PHE A 35 30.20 28.50 7.06
CA PHE A 35 29.41 28.61 8.28
C PHE A 35 30.21 29.29 9.39
N TYR A 36 29.61 30.36 9.91
CA TYR A 36 30.01 31.06 11.12
C TYR A 36 28.75 31.32 11.96
N GLU A 37 28.87 31.44 13.28
CA GLU A 37 27.68 31.78 14.06
C GLU A 37 27.20 33.21 13.75
N THR A 38 28.15 34.14 13.60
CA THR A 38 27.89 35.57 13.44
C THR A 38 27.01 35.91 12.24
N ASN A 39 27.24 35.29 11.07
CA ASN A 39 26.57 35.66 9.82
C ASN A 39 25.12 35.18 9.84
N THR A 40 24.90 33.92 10.23
CA THR A 40 23.57 33.34 10.34
C THR A 40 22.73 34.04 11.41
N ASN A 41 23.32 34.36 12.57
CA ASN A 41 22.66 35.14 13.62
C ASN A 41 22.28 36.54 13.12
N LEU A 42 23.16 37.20 12.36
CA LEU A 42 22.90 38.52 11.81
C LEU A 42 21.72 38.50 10.83
N TRP A 43 21.66 37.56 9.89
CA TRP A 43 20.56 37.48 8.92
C TRP A 43 19.20 37.26 9.59
N LYS A 44 19.13 36.36 10.58
CA LYS A 44 17.91 36.13 11.40
C LYS A 44 17.45 37.42 12.08
N CYS A 45 18.38 38.11 12.75
CA CYS A 45 18.11 39.30 13.53
C CYS A 45 17.69 40.50 12.68
N LEU A 46 18.34 40.73 11.53
CA LEU A 46 17.98 41.81 10.62
C LEU A 46 16.58 41.59 10.04
N TYR A 47 16.23 40.36 9.69
CA TYR A 47 14.88 40.05 9.21
C TYR A 47 13.82 40.19 10.30
N LEU A 48 14.10 39.68 11.51
CA LEU A 48 13.27 39.87 12.70
C LEU A 48 13.00 41.34 12.95
N GLY A 49 14.05 42.16 13.00
CA GLY A 49 13.90 43.58 13.30
C GLY A 49 13.17 44.34 12.21
N LYS A 50 13.42 44.04 10.92
CA LYS A 50 12.61 44.58 9.80
C LYS A 50 11.12 44.28 9.96
N LYS A 51 10.76 43.07 10.38
CA LYS A 51 9.35 42.69 10.62
C LYS A 51 8.75 43.41 11.82
N LEU A 52 9.51 43.55 12.91
CA LEU A 52 9.08 44.31 14.09
C LEU A 52 8.91 45.80 13.79
N GLU A 53 9.81 46.41 13.04
CA GLU A 53 9.70 47.81 12.59
C GLU A 53 8.46 48.01 11.71
N ALA A 54 8.19 47.07 10.79
CA ALA A 54 6.97 47.10 9.98
C ALA A 54 5.69 46.97 10.82
N ALA A 55 5.75 46.29 11.97
CA ALA A 55 4.67 46.21 12.96
C ALA A 55 4.64 47.40 13.94
N GLY A 56 5.48 48.43 13.73
CA GLY A 56 5.49 49.66 14.51
C GLY A 56 6.40 49.67 15.74
N ALA A 57 7.24 48.65 15.93
CA ALA A 57 8.20 48.64 17.04
C ALA A 57 9.42 49.53 16.75
N THR A 58 9.99 50.13 17.80
CA THR A 58 11.33 50.74 17.74
C THR A 58 12.38 49.67 18.04
N VAL A 59 13.29 49.42 17.11
CA VAL A 59 14.29 48.35 17.22
C VAL A 59 15.68 48.95 17.42
N LEU A 60 16.38 48.48 18.46
CA LEU A 60 17.80 48.73 18.68
C LEU A 60 18.57 47.43 18.50
N TYR A 61 19.73 47.51 17.88
CA TYR A 61 20.61 46.37 17.62
C TYR A 61 21.92 46.51 18.37
N SER A 62 22.46 45.40 18.87
CA SER A 62 23.86 45.42 19.34
C SER A 62 24.83 45.65 18.19
N ARG A 63 24.54 45.08 17.00
CA ARG A 63 25.30 45.24 15.76
C ARG A 63 24.40 45.01 14.55
N THR A 64 24.77 45.59 13.42
CA THR A 64 24.09 45.41 12.12
C THR A 64 25.01 44.85 11.03
N GLU A 65 26.27 44.60 11.37
CA GLU A 65 27.31 44.13 10.45
C GLU A 65 28.19 43.08 11.14
N CYS A 66 28.91 42.30 10.33
CA CYS A 66 29.98 41.43 10.80
C CYS A 66 31.33 42.12 10.57
N GLY A 67 32.33 41.81 11.40
CA GLY A 67 33.69 42.30 11.19
C GLY A 67 34.30 41.83 9.87
N PRO A 68 35.29 42.53 9.31
CA PRO A 68 35.90 42.17 8.03
C PRO A 68 36.56 40.79 8.06
N TRP A 69 36.61 40.15 6.89
CA TRP A 69 37.37 38.92 6.66
C TRP A 69 38.25 39.05 5.42
N PRO A 70 39.52 38.64 5.51
CA PRO A 70 40.30 38.71 6.74
C PRO A 70 40.46 40.17 7.16
N TYR A 71 40.71 40.44 8.45
CA TYR A 71 41.21 41.76 8.83
C TYR A 71 42.51 42.04 8.06
N GLU A 72 42.72 43.30 7.65
CA GLU A 72 43.80 43.69 6.74
C GLU A 72 45.16 43.03 7.08
N LYS A 73 45.92 42.69 6.04
CA LYS A 73 47.25 42.10 6.20
C LYS A 73 48.14 43.02 7.05
N VAL A 74 48.60 42.52 8.19
CA VAL A 74 49.65 43.18 8.96
C VAL A 74 50.98 42.78 8.31
N ASN A 75 51.73 43.76 7.78
CA ASN A 75 53.02 43.55 7.10
C ASN A 75 52.97 42.59 5.89
N GLY A 76 51.89 42.61 5.11
CA GLY A 76 51.76 41.78 3.91
C GLY A 76 51.49 40.29 4.19
N GLN A 77 51.34 39.91 5.46
CA GLN A 77 50.90 38.60 5.90
C GLN A 77 49.53 38.70 6.57
N TYR A 78 48.72 37.65 6.43
CA TYR A 78 47.56 37.52 7.31
C TYR A 78 48.05 37.32 8.75
N PRO A 79 47.41 37.93 9.75
CA PRO A 79 47.75 37.69 11.14
C PRO A 79 47.79 36.17 11.40
N ASP A 80 48.75 35.70 12.19
CA ASP A 80 48.69 34.35 12.75
C ASP A 80 47.39 34.27 13.56
N TYR A 81 46.41 33.46 13.11
CA TYR A 81 45.03 33.42 13.60
C TYR A 81 44.90 32.71 14.95
N THR A 82 45.82 32.99 15.87
CA THR A 82 45.60 32.72 17.29
C THR A 82 44.51 33.65 17.81
N TYR A 83 43.75 33.18 18.80
CA TYR A 83 42.73 33.95 19.50
C TYR A 83 43.24 35.32 19.97
N GLU A 84 44.46 35.38 20.51
CA GLU A 84 45.06 36.60 21.07
C GLU A 84 45.37 37.64 19.98
N ASN A 85 45.90 37.21 18.83
CA ASN A 85 46.20 38.10 17.72
C ASN A 85 44.91 38.67 17.09
N TYR A 86 43.84 37.88 17.07
CA TYR A 86 42.54 38.32 16.59
C TYR A 86 41.92 39.41 17.47
N LYS A 87 42.05 39.27 18.79
CA LYS A 87 41.56 40.25 19.76
C LYS A 87 42.32 41.58 19.72
N ALA A 88 43.56 41.59 19.25
CA ALA A 88 44.41 42.77 19.16
C ALA A 88 44.08 43.71 17.97
N LEU A 89 43.11 43.35 17.13
CA LEU A 89 42.75 44.13 15.94
C LEU A 89 42.01 45.44 16.30
N PRO A 90 42.30 46.58 15.65
CA PRO A 90 41.75 47.90 16.02
C PRO A 90 40.21 47.97 16.10
N ASP A 91 39.52 47.25 15.21
CA ASP A 91 38.06 47.24 15.14
C ASP A 91 37.43 45.98 15.78
N TYR A 92 38.20 45.15 16.51
CA TYR A 92 37.67 43.91 17.10
C TYR A 92 36.45 44.16 17.99
N THR A 93 36.53 45.17 18.85
CA THR A 93 35.46 45.54 19.81
C THR A 93 34.28 46.26 19.14
N LYS A 94 34.45 46.77 17.91
CA LYS A 94 33.35 47.36 17.13
C LYS A 94 32.29 46.31 16.81
N TYR A 95 32.72 45.10 16.47
CA TYR A 95 31.83 44.02 16.04
C TYR A 95 31.65 42.95 17.14
N ASN A 96 32.70 42.61 17.89
CA ASN A 96 32.60 41.76 19.09
C ASN A 96 32.40 42.62 20.33
N ARG A 97 31.20 43.18 20.47
CA ARG A 97 30.87 44.09 21.56
C ARG A 97 30.96 43.41 22.92
N ASN A 98 31.43 44.15 23.93
CA ASN A 98 31.48 43.61 25.29
C ASN A 98 30.06 43.35 25.81
N LEU A 99 29.83 42.18 26.39
CA LEU A 99 28.51 41.81 26.91
C LEU A 99 28.02 42.77 28.01
N SER A 100 28.93 43.33 28.81
CA SER A 100 28.59 44.35 29.82
C SER A 100 28.12 45.66 29.20
N GLU A 101 28.70 46.09 28.06
CA GLU A 101 28.28 47.30 27.34
C GLU A 101 26.89 47.12 26.73
N ILE A 102 26.60 45.93 26.17
CA ILE A 102 25.26 45.59 25.68
C ILE A 102 24.25 45.67 26.83
N CYS A 103 24.57 45.11 27.99
CA CYS A 103 23.69 45.17 29.15
C CYS A 103 23.47 46.61 29.63
N GLU A 104 24.53 47.44 29.68
CA GLU A 104 24.43 48.86 30.06
C GLU A 104 23.60 49.66 29.07
N GLU A 105 23.71 49.38 27.77
CA GLU A 105 22.87 49.98 26.73
C GLU A 105 21.40 49.57 26.88
N VAL A 106 21.14 48.29 27.14
CA VAL A 106 19.78 47.77 27.38
C VAL A 106 19.14 48.44 28.60
N ASP A 107 19.88 48.60 29.69
CA ASP A 107 19.40 49.28 30.90
C ASP A 107 19.19 50.78 30.69
N ALA A 108 20.07 51.44 29.93
CA ALA A 108 19.99 52.88 29.66
C ALA A 108 18.80 53.26 28.75
N ASN A 109 18.31 52.34 27.92
CA ASN A 109 17.27 52.60 26.93
C ASN A 109 15.86 52.08 27.32
N ASN A 110 15.65 51.62 28.56
CA ASN A 110 14.35 51.13 29.05
C ASN A 110 13.68 50.09 28.13
N ILE A 111 14.41 49.05 27.75
CA ILE A 111 13.98 48.06 26.75
C ILE A 111 12.78 47.21 27.23
N ASP A 112 11.71 47.13 26.41
CA ASP A 112 10.51 46.30 26.68
C ASP A 112 10.67 44.81 26.34
N TYR A 113 11.56 44.50 25.40
CA TYR A 113 11.80 43.14 24.92
C TYR A 113 13.26 42.99 24.50
N PHE A 114 13.97 42.07 25.14
CA PHE A 114 15.32 41.68 24.78
C PHE A 114 15.35 40.29 24.13
N ILE A 115 16.05 40.16 23.01
CA ILE A 115 16.34 38.86 22.39
C ILE A 115 17.80 38.79 21.95
N SER A 116 18.50 37.74 22.36
CA SER A 116 19.83 37.38 21.87
C SER A 116 19.75 36.11 21.05
N VAL A 117 20.16 36.13 19.77
CA VAL A 117 20.02 34.99 18.85
C VAL A 117 21.37 34.33 18.60
N HIS A 118 21.40 33.01 18.75
CA HIS A 118 22.57 32.15 18.67
C HIS A 118 22.25 30.79 18.01
N SER A 119 23.31 29.99 17.78
CA SER A 119 23.18 28.55 17.49
C SER A 119 24.13 27.71 18.35
N ASN A 120 23.71 26.48 18.66
CA ASN A 120 24.32 25.65 19.68
C ASN A 120 25.34 24.63 19.13
N ALA A 121 26.10 24.04 20.03
CA ALA A 121 27.05 22.98 19.74
C ALA A 121 26.89 21.78 20.68
N ALA A 122 27.09 20.59 20.13
CA ALA A 122 27.31 19.33 20.85
C ALA A 122 28.64 18.71 20.35
N THR A 123 28.62 17.44 19.94
CA THR A 123 29.73 16.82 19.20
C THR A 123 29.51 16.98 17.71
N ASP A 124 30.55 17.37 16.95
CA ASP A 124 30.45 17.48 15.47
C ASP A 124 30.06 16.14 14.85
N GLY A 125 29.10 16.17 13.93
CA GLY A 125 28.56 14.97 13.30
C GLY A 125 27.53 14.21 14.14
N SER A 126 27.24 14.64 15.37
CA SER A 126 26.16 14.05 16.17
C SER A 126 24.78 14.39 15.61
N THR A 127 23.78 13.56 15.91
CA THR A 127 22.38 13.75 15.53
C THR A 127 21.59 14.65 16.49
N SER A 128 22.28 15.36 17.40
CA SER A 128 21.63 16.25 18.37
C SER A 128 21.20 17.54 17.70
N ASN A 129 19.90 17.82 17.66
CA ASN A 129 19.36 19.06 17.11
C ASN A 129 18.02 19.41 17.76
N TYR A 130 17.92 20.58 18.38
CA TYR A 130 16.72 21.14 19.01
C TYR A 130 16.97 22.60 19.41
N PRO A 131 15.93 23.44 19.61
CA PRO A 131 16.12 24.78 20.11
C PRO A 131 16.27 24.77 21.64
N LEU A 132 16.99 25.75 22.18
CA LEU A 132 17.14 26.02 23.60
C LEU A 132 16.88 27.51 23.84
N VAL A 133 15.89 27.83 24.68
CA VAL A 133 15.53 29.23 25.00
C VAL A 133 15.83 29.47 26.46
N ILE A 134 16.68 30.45 26.75
CA ILE A 134 17.23 30.67 28.09
C ILE A 134 16.93 32.09 28.55
N TYR A 135 16.30 32.24 29.71
CA TYR A 135 16.10 33.53 30.38
C TYR A 135 17.00 33.65 31.61
N ARG A 136 17.21 34.87 32.13
CA ARG A 136 18.03 35.07 33.33
C ARG A 136 17.36 34.48 34.57
N GLY A 137 18.09 33.66 35.32
CA GLY A 137 17.71 33.24 36.67
C GLY A 137 17.52 31.74 36.82
N TYR A 138 16.59 31.37 37.68
CA TYR A 138 16.22 29.98 37.98
C TYR A 138 15.01 29.52 37.16
N ASP A 139 14.85 28.21 37.01
CA ASP A 139 13.63 27.62 36.46
C ASP A 139 12.41 27.97 37.34
N ASP A 140 12.65 28.06 38.66
CA ASP A 140 11.71 28.59 39.65
C ASP A 140 11.68 30.13 39.59
N ILE A 141 10.72 30.65 38.81
CA ILE A 141 10.54 32.10 38.58
C ILE A 141 10.14 32.89 39.83
N THR A 142 9.82 32.22 40.96
CA THR A 142 9.54 32.90 42.23
C THR A 142 10.81 33.43 42.90
N LYS A 143 11.98 32.95 42.49
CA LYS A 143 13.29 33.42 42.94
C LYS A 143 13.68 34.70 42.21
N THR A 144 13.18 35.84 42.70
CA THR A 144 13.38 37.16 42.08
C THR A 144 14.60 37.92 42.60
N SER A 145 15.09 37.61 43.80
CA SER A 145 16.35 38.13 44.33
C SER A 145 17.08 37.14 45.23
N GLU A 146 18.38 37.35 45.41
CA GLU A 146 19.26 36.60 46.33
C GLU A 146 20.28 37.56 46.96
N ILE A 147 20.58 37.41 48.26
CA ILE A 147 21.65 38.17 48.91
C ILE A 147 22.98 37.41 48.76
N VAL A 148 23.96 38.03 48.12
CA VAL A 148 25.30 37.47 47.91
C VAL A 148 26.33 38.47 48.44
N GLU A 149 27.17 38.04 49.38
CA GLU A 149 28.21 38.90 49.99
C GLU A 149 27.67 40.24 50.53
N GLY A 150 26.44 40.22 51.06
CA GLY A 150 25.79 41.42 51.64
C GLY A 150 25.13 42.35 50.61
N VAL A 151 25.14 42.00 49.32
CA VAL A 151 24.48 42.74 48.24
C VAL A 151 23.23 41.98 47.80
N GLU A 152 22.07 42.66 47.77
CA GLU A 152 20.87 42.10 47.16
C GLU A 152 21.03 42.11 45.63
N CYS A 153 20.98 40.92 45.03
CA CYS A 153 21.09 40.70 43.60
C CYS A 153 19.74 40.30 43.03
N ASN A 154 19.25 41.02 42.01
CA ASN A 154 18.09 40.61 41.24
C ASN A 154 18.46 39.39 40.36
N THR A 155 17.68 38.32 40.48
CA THR A 155 17.91 37.05 39.78
C THR A 155 16.93 36.80 38.64
N TYR A 156 15.80 37.52 38.56
CA TYR A 156 14.77 37.31 37.53
C TYR A 156 14.11 38.63 37.11
N VAL A 157 13.86 38.76 35.80
CA VAL A 157 13.01 39.83 35.26
C VAL A 157 11.64 39.26 34.92
N ALA A 158 10.58 39.83 35.49
CA ALA A 158 9.20 39.44 35.23
C ALA A 158 8.89 39.38 33.72
N SER A 159 8.03 38.46 33.29
CA SER A 159 7.67 38.17 31.89
C SER A 159 8.72 37.46 31.00
N SER A 160 9.94 37.25 31.48
CA SER A 160 11.00 36.69 30.62
C SER A 160 10.73 35.25 30.19
N ARG A 161 10.18 34.42 31.10
CA ARG A 161 9.82 33.04 30.78
C ARG A 161 8.65 32.98 29.79
N GLU A 162 7.63 33.80 30.00
CA GLU A 162 6.45 33.86 29.13
C GLU A 162 6.84 34.30 27.71
N LYS A 163 7.74 35.28 27.58
CA LYS A 163 8.31 35.71 26.29
C LYS A 163 9.10 34.59 25.62
N ALA A 164 9.93 33.87 26.39
CA ALA A 164 10.68 32.72 25.89
C ALA A 164 9.75 31.59 25.41
N GLU A 165 8.66 31.34 26.12
CA GLU A 165 7.66 30.33 25.73
C GLU A 165 6.85 30.74 24.49
N ALA A 166 6.64 32.03 24.24
CA ALA A 166 5.83 32.53 23.13
C ALA A 166 6.45 32.22 21.75
N ILE A 167 7.78 32.22 21.63
CA ILE A 167 8.47 31.88 20.38
C ILE A 167 8.57 30.37 20.12
N TRP A 168 8.39 29.53 21.15
CA TRP A 168 8.65 28.10 21.07
C TRP A 168 7.83 27.43 19.96
N GLN A 169 6.52 27.70 19.92
CA GLN A 169 5.61 27.06 18.97
C GLN A 169 6.01 27.31 17.51
N TYR A 170 6.54 28.50 17.23
CA TYR A 170 6.91 28.90 15.88
C TYR A 170 8.25 28.32 15.47
N ARG A 171 9.28 28.44 16.32
CA ARG A 171 10.60 27.89 16.00
C ARG A 171 10.57 26.37 15.95
N PHE A 172 9.90 25.74 16.92
CA PHE A 172 9.71 24.30 16.95
C PHE A 172 8.80 23.83 15.81
N GLY A 173 7.86 24.67 15.35
CA GLY A 173 7.01 24.38 14.17
C GLY A 173 7.82 24.11 12.89
N ILE A 174 8.92 24.83 12.67
CA ILE A 174 9.85 24.54 11.56
C ILE A 174 10.46 23.14 11.74
N MET A 175 10.84 22.75 12.96
CA MET A 175 11.43 21.43 13.18
C MET A 175 10.41 20.30 13.04
N ALA A 176 9.20 20.52 13.57
CA ALA A 176 8.09 19.58 13.47
C ALA A 176 7.61 19.35 12.02
N SER A 177 7.95 20.25 11.08
CA SER A 177 7.64 20.07 9.66
C SER A 177 8.43 18.93 8.99
N GLY A 178 9.53 18.49 9.60
CA GLY A 178 10.46 17.52 9.00
C GLY A 178 11.56 18.13 8.12
N ILE A 179 11.53 19.44 7.86
CA ILE A 179 12.61 20.16 7.16
C ILE A 179 13.89 20.24 8.02
N ASP A 180 13.73 20.43 9.34
CA ASP A 180 14.82 20.53 10.31
C ASP A 180 14.59 19.54 11.47
N PRO A 181 15.03 18.26 11.38
CA PRO A 181 14.64 17.24 12.35
C PRO A 181 15.10 17.55 13.78
N ALA A 182 14.21 17.31 14.75
CA ALA A 182 14.47 17.47 16.19
C ALA A 182 14.75 16.12 16.87
N SER A 183 15.66 16.09 17.85
CA SER A 183 16.10 14.83 18.49
C SER A 183 15.48 14.49 19.85
N TYR A 184 15.05 15.46 20.67
CA TYR A 184 14.61 15.20 22.06
C TYR A 184 13.35 15.94 22.52
N TYR A 185 13.23 17.22 22.20
CA TYR A 185 12.10 18.07 22.64
C TYR A 185 10.92 17.98 21.68
N SER A 186 9.77 18.54 22.07
CA SER A 186 8.54 18.55 21.25
C SER A 186 7.78 19.87 21.39
N MET A 187 6.65 20.00 20.67
CA MET A 187 5.77 21.16 20.79
C MET A 187 5.26 21.38 22.22
N THR A 188 5.05 20.29 22.98
CA THR A 188 4.52 20.30 24.36
C THR A 188 5.59 20.10 25.42
N ASN A 189 6.71 19.44 25.10
CA ASN A 189 7.88 19.30 25.97
C ASN A 189 8.94 20.35 25.60
N LYS A 190 8.85 21.53 26.23
CA LYS A 190 9.67 22.69 25.88
C LYS A 190 11.03 22.71 26.60
N ASN A 191 12.08 23.16 25.91
CA ASN A 191 13.39 23.46 26.50
C ASN A 191 13.55 24.96 26.78
N VAL A 192 12.72 25.47 27.70
CA VAL A 192 12.77 26.87 28.16
C VAL A 192 13.27 26.89 29.60
N ARG A 193 14.44 27.50 29.84
CA ARG A 193 15.19 27.32 31.10
C ARG A 193 15.73 28.64 31.67
N GLY A 194 15.87 28.69 32.99
CA GLY A 194 16.68 29.71 33.66
C GLY A 194 18.18 29.41 33.49
N ASP A 195 18.97 30.42 33.16
CA ASP A 195 20.41 30.26 32.87
C ASP A 195 21.22 29.72 34.07
N ILE A 196 20.88 30.07 35.31
CA ILE A 196 21.56 29.57 36.51
C ILE A 196 21.31 28.07 36.69
N ASP A 197 20.07 27.62 36.49
CA ASP A 197 19.73 26.22 36.63
C ASP A 197 20.24 25.37 35.47
N PHE A 198 20.33 25.93 34.27
CA PHE A 198 20.91 25.22 33.13
C PHE A 198 22.42 25.02 33.29
N TYR A 199 23.16 26.09 33.60
CA TYR A 199 24.63 26.06 33.66
C TYR A 199 25.22 25.74 35.05
N LYS A 200 24.37 25.64 36.08
CA LYS A 200 24.77 25.36 37.48
C LYS A 200 25.87 26.28 38.01
N SER A 201 25.90 27.51 37.52
CA SER A 201 26.88 28.55 37.90
C SER A 201 26.31 29.93 37.61
N SER A 202 26.80 30.96 38.31
CA SER A 202 26.31 32.33 38.15
C SER A 202 27.37 33.36 38.58
N SER A 203 27.21 34.59 38.12
CA SER A 203 28.04 35.74 38.46
C SER A 203 27.20 37.02 38.51
N ASN A 204 27.75 38.06 39.13
CA ASN A 204 27.04 39.32 39.35
C ASN A 204 27.53 40.41 38.38
N ARG A 205 26.63 41.29 37.92
CA ARG A 205 26.93 42.58 37.27
C ARG A 205 26.19 43.67 38.04
N THR A 206 26.92 44.65 38.57
CA THR A 206 26.31 45.86 39.13
C THR A 206 26.21 46.91 38.04
N ASP A 207 25.00 47.38 37.79
CA ASP A 207 24.75 48.43 36.82
C ASP A 207 25.25 49.78 37.33
N LYS A 208 26.09 50.45 36.53
CA LYS A 208 26.68 51.75 36.83
C LYS A 208 25.83 52.91 36.32
N THR A 209 24.88 52.65 35.43
CA THR A 209 24.08 53.69 34.76
C THR A 209 22.63 53.73 35.28
N HIS A 210 22.12 52.63 35.84
CA HIS A 210 20.75 52.52 36.37
C HIS A 210 20.70 52.06 37.84
N GLN A 211 20.52 53.02 38.77
CA GLN A 211 20.18 52.80 40.19
C GLN A 211 21.13 51.95 41.06
N GLY A 212 22.27 51.46 40.53
CA GLY A 212 23.20 50.61 41.30
C GLY A 212 22.70 49.18 41.53
N ILE A 213 21.69 48.74 40.78
CA ILE A 213 21.10 47.40 40.92
C ILE A 213 22.14 46.35 40.52
N THR A 214 22.23 45.28 41.32
CA THR A 214 23.08 44.13 40.97
C THR A 214 22.24 43.03 40.35
N TYR A 215 22.60 42.59 39.16
CA TYR A 215 21.96 41.50 38.43
C TYR A 215 22.79 40.22 38.53
N ARG A 216 22.17 39.10 38.88
CA ARG A 216 22.80 37.79 38.99
C ARG A 216 22.26 36.83 37.94
N GLY A 217 23.17 36.18 37.23
CA GLY A 217 22.89 35.23 36.15
C GLY A 217 24.15 34.54 35.67
N HIS A 218 24.01 33.55 34.79
CA HIS A 218 25.14 32.89 34.15
C HIS A 218 25.58 33.62 32.88
N LEU A 219 24.64 33.83 31.96
CA LEU A 219 24.93 34.33 30.62
C LEU A 219 25.19 35.84 30.70
N GLY A 220 26.39 36.23 30.26
CA GLY A 220 26.88 37.59 30.39
C GLY A 220 25.93 38.65 29.84
N VAL A 221 25.27 38.33 28.72
CA VAL A 221 24.37 39.21 27.96
C VAL A 221 22.98 39.38 28.58
N LEU A 222 22.56 38.50 29.51
CA LEU A 222 21.23 38.55 30.12
C LEU A 222 21.21 39.31 31.47
N ARG A 223 22.37 39.76 31.96
CA ARG A 223 22.52 40.39 33.28
C ARG A 223 22.11 41.88 33.26
N HIS A 224 20.91 42.20 32.75
CA HIS A 224 20.30 43.54 32.66
C HIS A 224 18.82 43.54 33.10
N GLY A 225 18.21 44.68 33.42
CA GLY A 225 16.84 44.81 33.92
C GLY A 225 15.73 44.53 32.90
N ALA A 226 16.03 44.42 31.61
CA ALA A 226 15.01 44.21 30.57
C ALA A 226 14.50 42.76 30.48
N PRO A 227 13.18 42.55 30.29
CA PRO A 227 12.61 41.21 30.13
C PRO A 227 12.92 40.62 28.76
N GLY A 228 13.30 39.34 28.73
CA GLY A 228 13.73 38.70 27.49
C GLY A 228 14.53 37.43 27.70
N PHE A 229 15.16 36.97 26.62
CA PHE A 229 15.88 35.70 26.60
C PHE A 229 17.01 35.68 25.56
N LEU A 230 17.84 34.65 25.67
CA LEU A 230 18.74 34.17 24.63
C LEU A 230 18.13 32.93 24.00
N VAL A 231 18.17 32.80 22.68
CA VAL A 231 17.73 31.62 21.95
C VAL A 231 18.88 31.02 21.16
N GLU A 232 19.10 29.74 21.38
CA GLU A 232 19.94 28.86 20.59
C GLU A 232 19.01 28.09 19.62
N GLY A 233 18.97 28.50 18.36
CA GLY A 233 17.91 28.08 17.44
C GLY A 233 18.02 26.65 16.89
N TYR A 234 19.23 26.12 16.76
CA TYR A 234 19.55 24.77 16.28
C TYR A 234 20.99 24.43 16.68
N PHE A 235 21.45 23.20 16.41
CA PHE A 235 22.84 22.80 16.65
C PHE A 235 23.66 22.87 15.35
N HIS A 236 24.68 23.73 15.26
CA HIS A 236 25.54 23.82 14.08
C HIS A 236 26.53 22.65 13.95
N THR A 237 26.67 21.86 15.02
CA THR A 237 27.36 20.56 14.99
C THR A 237 26.51 19.44 14.39
N TYR A 238 25.18 19.64 14.28
CA TYR A 238 24.34 18.81 13.42
C TYR A 238 24.55 19.28 11.98
N GLN A 239 25.29 18.47 11.23
CA GLN A 239 25.89 18.91 9.97
C GLN A 239 24.86 19.36 8.92
N PRO A 240 23.67 18.75 8.78
CA PRO A 240 22.63 19.27 7.90
C PRO A 240 22.12 20.67 8.30
N ALA A 241 22.01 20.98 9.59
CA ALA A 241 21.53 22.29 10.05
C ALA A 241 22.50 23.43 9.67
N ARG A 242 23.82 23.22 9.77
CA ARG A 242 24.78 24.24 9.29
C ARG A 242 24.72 24.47 7.77
N HIS A 243 24.37 23.45 6.96
CA HIS A 243 24.17 23.63 5.52
C HIS A 243 22.89 24.41 5.21
N ARG A 244 21.79 24.14 5.94
CA ARG A 244 20.56 24.96 5.87
C ARG A 244 20.84 26.40 6.24
N ALA A 245 21.63 26.64 7.28
CA ALA A 245 21.92 27.97 7.77
C ALA A 245 22.79 28.82 6.82
N LEU A 246 23.45 28.23 5.82
CA LEU A 246 24.09 29.00 4.76
C LEU A 246 23.08 29.70 3.84
N ASN A 247 21.82 29.23 3.81
CA ASN A 247 20.74 29.86 3.06
C ASN A 247 20.13 31.02 3.88
N HIS A 248 20.12 32.21 3.30
CA HIS A 248 19.60 33.41 3.96
C HIS A 248 18.10 33.30 4.25
N ASP A 249 17.32 32.72 3.33
CA ASP A 249 15.87 32.61 3.47
C ASP A 249 15.50 31.61 4.58
N TYR A 250 16.27 30.53 4.77
CA TYR A 250 16.15 29.68 5.96
C TYR A 250 16.35 30.49 7.25
N CYS A 251 17.40 31.32 7.30
CA CYS A 251 17.67 32.19 8.44
C CYS A 251 16.55 33.25 8.64
N HIS A 252 16.00 33.79 7.56
CA HIS A 252 14.86 34.70 7.62
C HIS A 252 13.61 34.03 8.21
N GLN A 253 13.34 32.78 7.85
CA GLN A 253 12.21 32.02 8.40
C GLN A 253 12.39 31.75 9.91
N GLU A 254 13.61 31.51 10.39
CA GLU A 254 13.90 31.46 11.83
C GLU A 254 13.66 32.82 12.52
N GLY A 255 14.08 33.93 11.90
CA GLY A 255 13.76 35.28 12.38
C GLY A 255 12.25 35.58 12.39
N LEU A 256 11.52 35.13 11.37
CA LEU A 256 10.05 35.23 11.27
C LEU A 256 9.35 34.47 12.39
N ALA A 257 9.87 33.30 12.76
CA ALA A 257 9.34 32.52 13.87
C ALA A 257 9.44 33.29 15.20
N TYR A 258 10.54 34.01 15.42
CA TYR A 258 10.69 34.88 16.59
C TYR A 258 9.74 36.07 16.54
N TYR A 259 9.58 36.69 15.37
CA TYR A 259 8.63 37.79 15.16
C TYR A 259 7.21 37.37 15.53
N ARG A 260 6.74 36.23 15.02
CA ARG A 260 5.37 35.72 15.29
C ARG A 260 5.14 35.46 16.78
N GLY A 261 6.13 34.91 17.47
CA GLY A 261 6.05 34.73 18.93
C GLY A 261 5.97 36.05 19.68
N ILE A 262 6.69 37.08 19.23
CA ILE A 262 6.64 38.43 19.83
C ILE A 262 5.29 39.09 19.59
N VAL A 263 4.78 39.06 18.35
CA VAL A 263 3.47 39.63 17.99
C VAL A 263 2.35 38.96 18.78
N ASP A 264 2.38 37.63 18.88
CA ASP A 264 1.42 36.87 19.67
C ASP A 264 1.46 37.24 21.15
N TYR A 265 2.67 37.37 21.72
CA TYR A 265 2.84 37.74 23.12
C TYR A 265 2.20 39.10 23.43
N TYR A 266 2.37 40.08 22.54
CA TYR A 266 1.80 41.41 22.70
C TYR A 266 0.34 41.53 22.24
N GLY A 267 -0.23 40.48 21.62
CA GLY A 267 -1.56 40.55 21.02
C GLY A 267 -1.65 41.59 19.90
N ALA A 268 -0.54 41.83 19.18
CA ALA A 268 -0.48 42.77 18.08
C ALA A 268 -1.11 42.20 16.79
N ASP A 269 -1.35 43.06 15.81
CA ASP A 269 -1.92 42.65 14.53
C ASP A 269 -1.01 41.63 13.82
N LYS A 270 -1.60 40.50 13.44
CA LYS A 270 -0.91 39.40 12.75
C LYS A 270 -0.85 39.66 11.24
N GLU A 271 0.12 39.02 10.56
CA GLU A 271 0.22 39.15 9.11
C GLU A 271 -1.05 38.62 8.41
N THR A 272 -1.58 39.36 7.44
CA THR A 272 -2.75 38.93 6.64
C THR A 272 -2.37 38.00 5.48
N THR A 273 -1.07 37.76 5.28
CA THR A 273 -0.50 36.91 4.23
C THR A 273 0.15 35.66 4.83
N GLY A 274 0.30 34.61 4.01
CA GLY A 274 0.97 33.36 4.36
C GLY A 274 2.33 33.18 3.67
N TYR A 275 3.01 32.10 4.04
CA TYR A 275 4.33 31.72 3.53
C TYR A 275 4.34 30.26 3.11
N ILE A 276 5.25 29.91 2.20
CA ILE A 276 5.62 28.52 1.91
C ILE A 276 7.12 28.38 2.15
N MET A 277 7.53 27.30 2.81
CA MET A 277 8.93 26.92 2.97
C MET A 277 9.07 25.43 2.64
N GLY A 278 10.14 25.04 1.95
CA GLY A 278 10.30 23.64 1.61
C GLY A 278 11.71 23.22 1.22
N THR A 279 11.85 21.96 0.80
CA THR A 279 13.09 21.41 0.26
C THR A 279 12.86 20.67 -1.05
N VAL A 280 13.84 20.69 -1.96
CA VAL A 280 13.92 19.83 -3.16
C VAL A 280 15.10 18.86 -3.01
N LYS A 281 14.82 17.56 -3.01
CA LYS A 281 15.82 16.50 -2.81
C LYS A 281 15.59 15.32 -3.77
N ASP A 282 16.58 14.43 -3.87
CA ASP A 282 16.52 13.21 -4.67
C ASP A 282 15.53 12.19 -4.06
N LEU A 283 14.75 11.52 -4.91
CA LEU A 283 13.76 10.52 -4.50
C LEU A 283 14.37 9.18 -4.06
N HIS A 284 15.56 8.84 -4.56
CA HIS A 284 16.14 7.50 -4.46
C HIS A 284 17.53 7.47 -3.81
N ARG A 285 18.34 8.51 -4.00
CA ARG A 285 19.76 8.50 -3.63
C ARG A 285 19.98 9.15 -2.27
N LYS A 286 20.65 8.40 -1.39
CA LYS A 286 21.03 8.87 -0.06
C LYS A 286 22.33 9.68 -0.10
N MET A 287 22.43 10.67 0.79
CA MET A 287 23.61 11.48 1.01
C MET A 287 24.72 10.61 1.61
N SER A 288 25.95 10.81 1.12
CA SER A 288 27.15 10.17 1.70
C SER A 288 28.34 11.14 1.57
N ASN A 289 28.72 11.74 2.69
CA ASN A 289 29.86 12.65 2.77
C ASN A 289 30.30 12.82 4.23
N THR A 290 31.61 12.88 4.48
CA THR A 290 32.19 13.01 5.84
C THR A 290 31.83 14.32 6.54
N LEU A 291 31.40 15.35 5.78
CA LEU A 291 30.94 16.63 6.30
C LEU A 291 29.41 16.75 6.38
N PHE A 292 28.67 15.66 6.13
CA PHE A 292 27.20 15.62 6.15
C PHE A 292 26.66 14.32 6.78
N ASN A 293 26.81 14.21 8.10
CA ASN A 293 26.22 13.16 8.92
C ASN A 293 24.82 13.57 9.35
N TYR A 294 23.80 12.83 8.91
CA TYR A 294 22.39 13.10 9.16
C TYR A 294 21.78 12.12 10.17
N ALA A 295 20.65 12.51 10.75
CA ALA A 295 19.81 11.58 11.52
C ALA A 295 19.13 10.60 10.53
N PRO A 296 19.35 9.27 10.64
CA PRO A 296 18.78 8.30 9.70
C PRO A 296 17.26 8.40 9.60
N LYS A 297 16.69 8.08 8.42
CA LYS A 297 15.25 8.10 8.15
C LYS A 297 14.58 9.47 8.30
N THR A 298 15.36 10.53 8.39
CA THR A 298 14.86 11.92 8.25
C THR A 298 15.00 12.38 6.81
N ASN A 299 14.35 13.50 6.46
CA ASN A 299 14.50 14.12 5.15
C ASN A 299 15.97 14.46 4.81
N ASP A 300 16.85 14.59 5.81
CA ASP A 300 18.28 14.86 5.61
C ASP A 300 19.06 13.69 5.01
N GLN A 301 18.47 12.50 4.92
CA GLN A 301 19.12 11.36 4.27
C GLN A 301 19.22 11.50 2.76
N TRP A 302 18.38 12.32 2.12
CA TRP A 302 18.30 12.43 0.67
C TRP A 302 19.23 13.52 0.12
N ILE A 303 19.82 13.30 -1.05
CA ILE A 303 20.72 14.27 -1.70
C ILE A 303 19.92 15.53 -2.11
N PRO A 304 20.34 16.75 -1.74
CA PRO A 304 19.69 17.97 -2.22
C PRO A 304 19.86 18.19 -3.72
N CYS A 305 18.77 18.57 -4.41
CA CYS A 305 18.79 18.94 -5.83
C CYS A 305 19.34 20.36 -6.02
N ASN A 306 20.67 20.50 -5.92
CA ASN A 306 21.36 21.78 -6.05
C ASN A 306 21.06 22.46 -7.41
N GLY A 307 20.59 23.71 -7.37
CA GLY A 307 20.24 24.47 -8.58
C GLY A 307 18.86 24.15 -9.16
N ALA A 308 17.97 23.51 -8.41
CA ALA A 308 16.58 23.32 -8.84
C ALA A 308 15.82 24.65 -8.98
N GLU A 309 14.90 24.75 -9.93
CA GLU A 309 13.93 25.83 -10.04
C GLU A 309 12.57 25.32 -9.58
N VAL A 310 11.98 25.98 -8.58
CA VAL A 310 10.64 25.69 -8.06
C VAL A 310 9.67 26.75 -8.55
N THR A 311 8.58 26.32 -9.18
CA THR A 311 7.50 27.20 -9.66
C THR A 311 6.28 27.05 -8.76
N LEU A 312 5.77 28.17 -8.24
CA LEU A 312 4.53 28.23 -7.48
C LEU A 312 3.38 28.60 -8.40
N LEU A 313 2.31 27.80 -8.38
CA LEU A 313 1.09 28.07 -9.11
C LEU A 313 -0.09 28.28 -8.16
N LYS A 314 -1.05 29.12 -8.58
CA LYS A 314 -2.35 29.31 -7.93
C LYS A 314 -3.44 29.16 -8.98
N GLY A 315 -4.38 28.22 -8.79
CA GLY A 315 -5.42 27.93 -9.78
C GLY A 315 -4.86 27.50 -11.14
N GLY A 316 -3.67 26.87 -11.16
CA GLY A 316 -2.96 26.46 -12.38
C GLY A 316 -2.17 27.58 -13.09
N VAL A 317 -2.15 28.80 -12.53
CA VAL A 317 -1.39 29.94 -13.09
C VAL A 317 -0.13 30.17 -12.27
N GLU A 318 1.02 30.30 -12.93
CA GLU A 318 2.29 30.68 -12.27
C GLU A 318 2.16 32.03 -11.56
N VAL A 319 2.52 32.06 -10.27
CA VAL A 319 2.51 33.28 -9.46
C VAL A 319 3.89 33.66 -8.92
N ALA A 320 4.83 32.71 -8.83
CA ALA A 320 6.21 32.98 -8.43
C ALA A 320 7.16 31.84 -8.83
N LYS A 321 8.47 32.13 -8.85
CA LYS A 321 9.54 31.14 -9.00
C LYS A 321 10.63 31.34 -7.95
N TYR A 322 11.30 30.26 -7.60
CA TYR A 322 12.42 30.25 -6.66
C TYR A 322 13.57 29.39 -7.20
N ASN A 323 14.80 29.93 -7.18
CA ASN A 323 16.00 29.19 -7.56
C ASN A 323 16.69 28.66 -6.30
N VAL A 324 16.71 27.33 -6.15
CA VAL A 324 17.40 26.64 -5.06
C VAL A 324 18.90 26.83 -5.22
N ASP A 325 19.57 27.14 -4.11
CA ASP A 325 21.01 27.33 -4.09
C ASP A 325 21.79 26.02 -4.34
N THR A 326 23.11 26.11 -4.37
CA THR A 326 24.01 24.96 -4.52
C THR A 326 24.73 24.61 -3.22
N LEU A 327 24.16 24.94 -2.07
CA LEU A 327 24.78 24.85 -0.75
C LEU A 327 24.44 23.55 -0.01
N HIS A 328 23.90 22.56 -0.74
CA HIS A 328 23.54 21.25 -0.19
C HIS A 328 22.50 21.33 0.93
N ASN A 329 21.47 22.16 0.76
CA ASN A 329 20.32 22.24 1.68
C ASN A 329 18.96 21.98 0.99
N GLY A 330 18.83 22.33 -0.29
CA GLY A 330 17.61 22.14 -1.07
C GLY A 330 16.49 23.16 -0.80
N ILE A 331 16.74 24.21 -0.02
CA ILE A 331 15.72 25.11 0.53
C ILE A 331 15.08 26.00 -0.54
N PHE A 332 13.75 26.15 -0.46
CA PHE A 332 13.00 27.20 -1.14
C PHE A 332 12.00 27.89 -0.20
N VAL A 333 11.72 29.17 -0.47
CA VAL A 333 10.78 29.99 0.31
C VAL A 333 9.96 30.91 -0.60
N PHE A 334 8.65 30.98 -0.38
CA PHE A 334 7.75 31.98 -0.97
C PHE A 334 7.08 32.79 0.15
N GLU A 335 7.16 34.11 0.07
CA GLU A 335 6.70 35.02 1.12
C GLU A 335 5.50 35.88 0.68
N ASN A 336 4.75 36.43 1.64
CA ASN A 336 3.67 37.41 1.42
C ASN A 336 2.56 36.91 0.47
N LEU A 337 2.20 35.63 0.58
CA LEU A 337 1.19 35.00 -0.26
C LEU A 337 -0.22 35.29 0.22
N THR A 338 -1.14 35.50 -0.72
CA THR A 338 -2.58 35.62 -0.40
C THR A 338 -3.12 34.26 0.06
N PRO A 339 -3.86 34.17 1.17
CA PRO A 339 -4.49 32.91 1.58
C PRO A 339 -5.35 32.27 0.48
N GLY A 340 -5.37 30.94 0.43
CA GLY A 340 -6.10 30.16 -0.59
C GLY A 340 -5.82 28.65 -0.48
N ASP A 341 -6.65 27.83 -1.11
CA ASP A 341 -6.61 26.36 -1.07
C ASP A 341 -6.27 25.70 -2.42
N ASP A 342 -5.85 26.51 -3.40
CA ASP A 342 -5.64 26.13 -4.79
C ASP A 342 -4.17 26.30 -5.24
N TYR A 343 -3.23 26.22 -4.30
CA TYR A 343 -1.80 26.28 -4.60
C TYR A 343 -1.23 24.91 -5.00
N THR A 344 -0.32 24.89 -5.97
CA THR A 344 0.49 23.73 -6.34
C THR A 344 1.95 24.15 -6.58
N LEU A 345 2.87 23.19 -6.53
CA LEU A 345 4.28 23.40 -6.85
C LEU A 345 4.68 22.55 -8.05
N ASP A 346 5.52 23.13 -8.91
CA ASP A 346 6.29 22.41 -9.92
C ASP A 346 7.79 22.57 -9.62
N ALA A 347 8.62 21.65 -10.07
CA ALA A 347 10.07 21.73 -9.88
C ALA A 347 10.84 21.06 -11.01
N THR A 348 11.95 21.70 -11.40
CA THR A 348 12.88 21.17 -12.39
C THR A 348 14.31 21.26 -11.87
N CYS A 349 15.15 20.29 -12.20
CA CYS A 349 16.58 20.32 -11.86
C CYS A 349 17.37 19.62 -12.95
N LYS A 350 18.55 20.15 -13.31
CA LYS A 350 19.41 19.53 -14.30
C LYS A 350 19.81 18.11 -13.86
N GLY A 351 19.61 17.13 -14.74
CA GLY A 351 19.90 15.72 -14.46
C GLY A 351 18.77 14.97 -13.74
N TYR A 352 17.62 15.61 -13.53
CA TYR A 352 16.44 15.01 -12.91
C TYR A 352 15.24 15.08 -13.86
N TYR A 353 14.31 14.14 -13.71
CA TYR A 353 12.99 14.24 -14.34
C TYR A 353 12.16 15.34 -13.66
N PRO A 354 11.30 16.07 -14.40
CA PRO A 354 10.30 16.95 -13.80
C PRO A 354 9.32 16.19 -12.91
N LEU A 355 8.59 16.91 -12.04
CA LEU A 355 7.51 16.32 -11.27
C LEU A 355 6.41 15.76 -12.17
N THR A 356 5.91 14.58 -11.82
CA THR A 356 4.73 13.97 -12.45
C THR A 356 3.44 14.64 -11.93
N ASP A 357 2.34 14.50 -12.67
CA ASP A 357 1.09 15.19 -12.32
C ASP A 357 0.49 14.74 -10.97
N ASP A 358 0.70 13.48 -10.57
CA ASP A 358 0.33 12.94 -9.26
C ASP A 358 1.16 13.53 -8.11
N GLN A 359 2.38 14.01 -8.39
CA GLN A 359 3.22 14.69 -7.40
C GLN A 359 2.82 16.18 -7.22
N LYS A 360 2.06 16.76 -8.15
CA LYS A 360 1.60 18.16 -8.12
C LYS A 360 0.33 18.34 -7.29
N VAL A 361 0.41 17.96 -6.01
CA VAL A 361 -0.73 17.96 -5.08
C VAL A 361 -1.13 19.39 -4.68
N LYS A 362 -2.43 19.65 -4.60
CA LYS A 362 -2.99 20.92 -4.10
C LYS A 362 -2.82 21.06 -2.59
N PHE A 363 -2.52 22.26 -2.12
CA PHE A 363 -2.43 22.57 -0.71
C PHE A 363 -2.87 24.00 -0.38
N SER A 364 -3.10 24.26 0.91
CA SER A 364 -3.55 25.57 1.37
C SER A 364 -2.43 26.44 1.92
N VAL A 365 -2.55 27.74 1.69
CA VAL A 365 -1.77 28.80 2.32
C VAL A 365 -2.69 29.61 3.22
N LYS A 366 -2.27 29.84 4.47
CA LYS A 366 -3.05 30.57 5.49
C LYS A 366 -2.31 31.82 5.96
N ALA A 367 -3.07 32.84 6.36
CA ALA A 367 -2.52 34.06 6.92
C ALA A 367 -1.74 33.78 8.21
N ASN A 368 -0.61 34.47 8.41
CA ASN A 368 0.26 34.34 9.59
C ASN A 368 0.77 32.90 9.85
N GLU A 369 0.78 32.04 8.84
CA GLU A 369 1.29 30.68 8.93
C GLU A 369 2.35 30.43 7.85
N THR A 370 3.12 29.35 8.02
CA THR A 370 4.04 28.84 6.99
C THR A 370 3.58 27.43 6.63
N THR A 371 3.24 27.22 5.36
CA THR A 371 2.96 25.90 4.81
C THR A 371 4.29 25.25 4.43
N TYR A 372 4.52 24.02 4.89
CA TYR A 372 5.77 23.30 4.65
C TYR A 372 5.62 22.27 3.54
N GLN A 373 6.57 22.21 2.59
CA GLN A 373 6.51 21.32 1.43
C GLN A 373 7.84 20.59 1.20
N MET A 374 7.78 19.29 0.90
CA MET A 374 8.96 18.48 0.56
C MET A 374 8.80 17.90 -0.84
N ILE A 375 9.65 18.33 -1.76
CA ILE A 375 9.67 17.91 -3.15
C ILE A 375 10.78 16.86 -3.34
N TYR A 376 10.45 15.77 -4.03
CA TYR A 376 11.40 14.71 -4.38
C TYR A 376 11.45 14.54 -5.90
N LEU A 377 12.65 14.64 -6.47
CA LEU A 377 12.89 14.45 -7.91
C LEU A 377 13.69 13.17 -8.17
N SER A 378 13.39 12.47 -9.26
CA SER A 378 14.16 11.28 -9.67
C SER A 378 15.33 11.65 -10.57
N ASP A 379 16.53 11.25 -10.18
CA ASP A 379 17.74 11.37 -11.00
C ASP A 379 17.58 10.56 -12.31
N THR A 380 17.88 11.18 -13.45
CA THR A 380 17.77 10.55 -14.77
C THR A 380 18.72 9.37 -14.99
N SER A 381 19.78 9.28 -14.18
CA SER A 381 20.73 8.17 -14.15
C SER A 381 20.38 7.07 -13.14
N TYR A 382 19.35 7.27 -12.32
CA TYR A 382 18.90 6.25 -11.38
C TYR A 382 18.37 5.04 -12.14
N VAL A 383 18.95 3.89 -11.83
CA VAL A 383 18.45 2.59 -12.25
C VAL A 383 17.82 1.94 -11.03
N PRO A 384 16.49 1.70 -11.03
CA PRO A 384 15.84 0.97 -9.96
C PRO A 384 16.54 -0.38 -9.73
N PRO A 385 16.63 -0.85 -8.47
CA PRO A 385 17.15 -2.18 -8.18
C PRO A 385 16.45 -3.22 -9.05
N THR A 386 17.22 -4.10 -9.69
CA THR A 386 16.68 -5.19 -10.53
C THR A 386 15.81 -6.16 -9.73
N VAL A 387 16.00 -6.21 -8.40
CA VAL A 387 15.22 -7.02 -7.47
C VAL A 387 14.73 -6.12 -6.36
N THR A 388 13.41 -6.06 -6.18
CA THR A 388 12.78 -5.47 -5.00
C THR A 388 12.41 -6.60 -4.05
N TYR A 389 12.82 -6.47 -2.78
CA TYR A 389 12.52 -7.44 -1.75
C TYR A 389 11.34 -6.96 -0.92
N TYR A 390 10.42 -7.88 -0.65
CA TYR A 390 9.24 -7.65 0.16
C TYR A 390 9.28 -8.56 1.38
N ASN A 391 8.84 -8.08 2.54
CA ASN A 391 8.69 -8.92 3.72
C ASN A 391 7.68 -10.05 3.45
N TYR A 392 6.59 -9.72 2.75
CA TYR A 392 5.56 -10.63 2.28
C TYR A 392 5.36 -10.46 0.76
N PRO A 393 6.06 -11.25 -0.07
CA PRO A 393 5.93 -11.15 -1.52
C PRO A 393 4.56 -11.65 -1.99
N GLU A 394 4.02 -11.00 -3.04
CA GLU A 394 2.85 -11.51 -3.76
C GLU A 394 3.23 -12.83 -4.46
N PRO A 395 2.49 -13.93 -4.23
CA PRO A 395 2.71 -15.18 -4.94
C PRO A 395 2.28 -15.05 -6.41
N GLU A 396 2.93 -15.81 -7.31
CA GLU A 396 2.43 -16.01 -8.67
C GLU A 396 1.15 -16.85 -8.62
N GLN A 397 0.03 -16.27 -9.05
CA GLN A 397 -1.28 -16.92 -9.02
C GLN A 397 -2.09 -16.62 -10.30
N PRO A 398 -3.07 -17.47 -10.65
CA PRO A 398 -3.93 -17.21 -11.80
C PRO A 398 -4.75 -15.93 -11.64
N ALA A 399 -4.89 -15.15 -12.72
CA ALA A 399 -5.60 -13.87 -12.70
C ALA A 399 -7.11 -13.97 -12.35
N TYR A 400 -7.72 -15.16 -12.49
CA TYR A 400 -9.13 -15.38 -12.14
C TYR A 400 -9.34 -15.60 -10.63
N LEU A 401 -8.28 -15.84 -9.87
CA LEU A 401 -8.38 -16.30 -8.49
C LEU A 401 -8.89 -15.17 -7.59
N GLN A 402 -9.96 -15.46 -6.86
CA GLN A 402 -10.47 -14.59 -5.79
C GLN A 402 -10.45 -15.36 -4.47
N LEU A 403 -10.45 -14.61 -3.36
CA LEU A 403 -10.53 -15.20 -2.03
C LEU A 403 -11.94 -15.72 -1.77
N ALA A 404 -12.12 -17.04 -1.71
CA ALA A 404 -13.41 -17.66 -1.39
C ALA A 404 -13.66 -17.70 0.13
N GLY A 405 -14.94 -17.70 0.53
CA GLY A 405 -15.31 -17.80 1.94
C GLY A 405 -15.11 -19.21 2.56
N THR A 406 -14.87 -20.24 1.74
CA THR A 406 -14.66 -21.62 2.18
C THR A 406 -13.65 -22.35 1.29
N TYR A 407 -12.78 -23.16 1.91
CA TYR A 407 -11.83 -24.03 1.22
C TYR A 407 -11.89 -25.47 1.74
N GLU A 408 -11.91 -26.41 0.81
CA GLU A 408 -11.82 -27.84 1.11
C GLU A 408 -10.35 -28.24 1.23
N MET A 409 -9.95 -28.81 2.37
CA MET A 409 -8.57 -29.23 2.61
C MET A 409 -8.48 -30.73 2.83
N LYS A 410 -7.34 -31.32 2.45
CA LYS A 410 -6.95 -32.67 2.87
C LYS A 410 -5.89 -32.62 3.97
N GLN A 411 -5.99 -33.52 4.95
CA GLN A 411 -4.90 -33.81 5.88
C GLN A 411 -3.85 -34.65 5.16
N SER A 412 -2.71 -34.04 4.80
CA SER A 412 -1.62 -34.76 4.13
C SER A 412 -0.85 -35.64 5.11
N PHE A 413 -0.60 -35.12 6.32
CA PHE A 413 -0.09 -35.87 7.46
C PHE A 413 -0.42 -35.10 8.75
N VAL A 414 -0.53 -35.80 9.87
CA VAL A 414 -0.86 -35.23 11.17
C VAL A 414 0.11 -35.75 12.23
N GLY A 415 0.61 -34.86 13.09
CA GLY A 415 1.39 -35.22 14.27
C GLY A 415 2.70 -35.95 13.97
N LYS A 416 3.31 -35.73 12.80
CA LYS A 416 4.60 -36.34 12.47
C LYS A 416 5.71 -35.72 13.30
N LYS A 417 6.69 -36.52 13.70
CA LYS A 417 7.88 -36.00 14.39
C LYS A 417 8.65 -35.05 13.47
N LEU A 418 8.96 -33.85 13.96
CA LEU A 418 9.64 -32.81 13.19
C LEU A 418 11.14 -33.09 13.02
N ALA A 419 11.84 -33.42 14.13
CA ALA A 419 13.24 -33.86 14.10
C ALA A 419 13.63 -34.57 15.41
N ASP A 420 14.52 -35.57 15.32
CA ASP A 420 15.00 -36.33 16.49
C ASP A 420 15.78 -35.47 17.48
N VAL A 421 16.56 -34.51 16.98
CA VAL A 421 17.44 -33.63 17.76
C VAL A 421 16.68 -32.65 18.67
N LEU A 422 15.35 -32.55 18.53
CA LEU A 422 14.47 -31.71 19.35
C LEU A 422 13.96 -32.41 20.61
N ALA A 423 14.23 -33.71 20.78
CA ALA A 423 13.87 -34.42 22.00
C ALA A 423 14.47 -33.72 23.24
N ASP A 424 13.67 -33.59 24.30
CA ASP A 424 14.00 -32.95 25.59
C ASP A 424 14.43 -31.46 25.49
N LYS A 425 14.16 -30.80 24.36
CA LYS A 425 14.43 -29.37 24.16
C LYS A 425 13.14 -28.55 24.14
N THR A 426 13.24 -27.30 24.58
CA THR A 426 12.15 -26.32 24.49
C THR A 426 12.31 -25.51 23.21
N ILE A 427 11.30 -25.53 22.35
CA ILE A 427 11.29 -24.69 21.13
C ILE A 427 11.02 -23.24 21.51
N ARG A 428 11.78 -22.32 20.91
CA ARG A 428 11.61 -20.88 21.09
C ARG A 428 11.01 -20.19 19.87
N ARG A 429 11.39 -20.65 18.67
CA ARG A 429 10.93 -20.07 17.40
C ARG A 429 10.98 -21.11 16.29
N VAL A 430 9.97 -21.08 15.43
CA VAL A 430 9.95 -21.81 14.16
C VAL A 430 9.56 -20.84 13.06
N LEU A 431 10.34 -20.81 11.98
CA LEU A 431 10.07 -20.01 10.79
C LEU A 431 9.92 -20.94 9.58
N TYR A 432 9.01 -20.63 8.67
CA TYR A 432 8.92 -21.30 7.37
C TYR A 432 9.54 -20.41 6.28
N ARG A 433 10.42 -20.98 5.44
CA ARG A 433 10.94 -20.31 4.24
C ARG A 433 11.37 -21.35 3.21
N ASN A 434 10.99 -21.15 1.95
CA ASN A 434 11.45 -21.95 0.80
C ASN A 434 11.30 -23.48 0.97
N GLY A 435 10.19 -23.95 1.53
CA GLY A 435 9.96 -25.39 1.74
C GLY A 435 10.54 -25.95 3.05
N ASN A 436 11.28 -25.15 3.81
CA ASN A 436 12.00 -25.59 5.00
C ASN A 436 11.49 -24.88 6.27
N MET A 437 11.57 -25.59 7.38
CA MET A 437 11.35 -25.07 8.73
C MET A 437 12.71 -24.78 9.39
N TYR A 438 12.88 -23.57 9.92
CA TYR A 438 14.05 -23.17 10.71
C TYR A 438 13.64 -23.15 12.17
N VAL A 439 14.20 -24.05 12.97
CA VAL A 439 13.79 -24.29 14.35
C VAL A 439 14.90 -23.88 15.30
N LEU A 440 14.61 -22.88 16.14
CA LEU A 440 15.43 -22.55 17.31
C LEU A 440 14.84 -23.24 18.54
N ALA A 441 15.64 -24.09 19.17
CA ALA A 441 15.32 -24.74 20.43
C ALA A 441 16.48 -24.60 21.43
N VAL A 442 16.19 -24.78 22.70
CA VAL A 442 17.19 -24.75 23.79
C VAL A 442 17.04 -25.96 24.69
N ASP A 443 18.15 -26.44 25.25
CA ASP A 443 18.12 -27.47 26.29
C ASP A 443 17.89 -26.87 27.69
N ALA A 444 17.90 -27.72 28.72
CA ALA A 444 17.73 -27.29 30.12
C ALA A 444 18.83 -26.34 30.61
N ALA A 445 20.01 -26.34 29.97
CA ALA A 445 21.12 -25.43 30.25
C ALA A 445 21.05 -24.14 29.41
N LYS A 446 19.97 -23.95 28.62
CA LYS A 446 19.75 -22.84 27.69
C LYS A 446 20.74 -22.79 26.51
N GLU A 447 21.39 -23.91 26.18
CA GLU A 447 22.28 -23.98 25.01
C GLU A 447 21.45 -24.06 23.72
N PRO A 448 21.69 -23.19 22.73
CA PRO A 448 20.87 -23.11 21.53
C PRO A 448 21.19 -24.22 20.52
N THR A 449 20.14 -24.83 19.97
CA THR A 449 20.17 -25.68 18.79
C THR A 449 19.37 -24.99 17.69
N LEU A 450 20.01 -24.69 16.56
CA LEU A 450 19.38 -24.09 15.39
C LEU A 450 19.50 -25.04 14.20
N ILE A 451 18.37 -25.49 13.66
CA ILE A 451 18.32 -26.47 12.57
C ILE A 451 17.42 -26.01 11.44
N GLU A 452 17.74 -26.46 10.22
CA GLU A 452 16.91 -26.37 9.03
C GLU A 452 16.35 -27.77 8.72
N VAL A 453 15.03 -27.87 8.56
CA VAL A 453 14.30 -29.13 8.37
C VAL A 453 13.46 -29.03 7.11
N ASP A 454 13.54 -30.01 6.21
CA ASP A 454 12.62 -30.13 5.08
C ASP A 454 11.19 -30.35 5.62
N ALA A 455 10.27 -29.41 5.34
CA ALA A 455 8.93 -29.45 5.93
C ALA A 455 8.09 -30.64 5.44
N GLU A 456 8.39 -31.17 4.24
CA GLU A 456 7.65 -32.28 3.63
C GLU A 456 8.19 -33.65 4.06
N LYS A 457 9.51 -33.77 4.17
CA LYS A 457 10.19 -35.03 4.51
C LYS A 457 10.48 -35.17 6.02
N GLN A 458 10.41 -34.07 6.77
CA GLN A 458 10.80 -33.99 8.18
C GLN A 458 12.25 -34.46 8.41
N THR A 459 13.14 -34.17 7.44
CA THR A 459 14.57 -34.49 7.51
C THR A 459 15.37 -33.24 7.83
N VAL A 460 16.26 -33.32 8.82
CA VAL A 460 17.21 -32.24 9.13
C VAL A 460 18.18 -32.12 7.94
N LEU A 461 18.18 -30.95 7.31
CA LEU A 461 19.06 -30.60 6.19
C LEU A 461 20.38 -30.04 6.70
N ASN A 462 20.31 -29.11 7.66
CA ASN A 462 21.48 -28.44 8.22
C ASN A 462 21.31 -28.20 9.73
N THR A 463 22.44 -28.20 10.46
CA THR A 463 22.54 -27.62 11.80
C THR A 463 23.38 -26.36 11.67
N LEU A 464 22.80 -25.20 11.98
CA LEU A 464 23.47 -23.91 11.80
C LEU A 464 24.42 -23.67 12.98
N PRO A 465 25.61 -23.07 12.74
CA PRO A 465 26.58 -22.79 13.80
C PRO A 465 26.03 -21.75 14.79
N THR A 466 26.28 -21.95 16.08
CA THR A 466 25.84 -21.07 17.18
C THR A 466 26.93 -20.84 18.24
N ASP A 467 28.13 -21.37 18.01
CA ASP A 467 29.30 -21.31 18.88
C ASP A 467 29.81 -19.88 19.14
N PHE A 468 29.55 -18.96 18.22
CA PHE A 468 29.86 -17.53 18.36
C PHE A 468 28.79 -16.76 19.14
N CYS A 469 27.64 -17.36 19.45
CA CYS A 469 26.59 -16.73 20.24
C CYS A 469 26.96 -16.70 21.72
N SER A 470 26.75 -15.57 22.38
CA SER A 470 27.15 -15.36 23.77
C SER A 470 26.09 -14.62 24.59
N VAL A 471 26.10 -14.91 25.89
CA VAL A 471 25.32 -14.23 26.93
C VAL A 471 26.13 -14.26 28.22
N VAL A 472 25.99 -13.22 29.04
CA VAL A 472 26.66 -13.06 30.33
C VAL A 472 25.67 -13.25 31.47
N SER A 473 24.45 -12.72 31.34
CA SER A 473 23.43 -12.86 32.39
C SER A 473 22.93 -14.30 32.56
N ALA A 474 22.79 -14.72 33.83
CA ALA A 474 22.27 -16.05 34.18
C ALA A 474 20.82 -16.26 33.70
N ASP A 475 20.01 -15.20 33.73
CA ASP A 475 18.62 -15.22 33.29
C ASP A 475 18.48 -15.09 31.76
N GLY A 476 19.58 -14.81 31.05
CA GLY A 476 19.62 -14.59 29.60
C GLY A 476 19.64 -15.86 28.73
N TYR A 477 19.75 -15.65 27.41
CA TYR A 477 19.92 -16.69 26.39
C TYR A 477 21.00 -16.28 25.38
N LYS A 478 21.90 -17.19 24.98
CA LYS A 478 22.91 -16.95 23.94
C LYS A 478 22.28 -16.58 22.59
N LEU A 479 21.18 -17.26 22.26
CA LEU A 479 20.32 -16.99 21.11
C LEU A 479 18.87 -17.14 21.57
N SER A 480 18.16 -16.02 21.61
CA SER A 480 16.81 -15.93 22.17
C SER A 480 15.73 -16.10 21.13
N ASP A 481 15.93 -15.51 19.95
CA ASP A 481 14.95 -15.53 18.86
C ASP A 481 15.67 -15.32 17.52
N ILE A 482 14.95 -15.65 16.43
CA ILE A 482 15.40 -15.55 15.05
C ILE A 482 14.29 -15.00 14.13
N THR A 483 14.70 -14.37 13.03
CA THR A 483 13.79 -13.91 11.96
C THR A 483 14.56 -13.81 10.63
N PHE A 484 13.83 -13.73 9.51
CA PHE A 484 14.44 -13.50 8.19
C PHE A 484 14.32 -12.03 7.78
N THR A 485 15.37 -11.53 7.15
CA THR A 485 15.32 -10.32 6.32
C THR A 485 14.60 -10.62 4.99
N ALA A 486 14.08 -9.59 4.33
CA ALA A 486 13.34 -9.75 3.07
C ALA A 486 14.19 -10.38 1.95
N ASP A 487 15.50 -10.11 1.96
CA ASP A 487 16.51 -10.66 1.04
C ASP A 487 17.07 -12.03 1.46
N GLY A 488 16.54 -12.64 2.50
CA GLY A 488 16.75 -14.06 2.82
C GLY A 488 17.90 -14.36 3.78
N TYR A 489 18.53 -13.35 4.38
CA TYR A 489 19.45 -13.56 5.49
C TYR A 489 18.68 -13.87 6.77
N LEU A 490 19.13 -14.90 7.50
CA LEU A 490 18.61 -15.18 8.85
C LEU A 490 19.35 -14.29 9.84
N VAL A 491 18.63 -13.64 10.75
CA VAL A 491 19.20 -12.83 11.82
C VAL A 491 18.62 -13.24 13.16
N GLY A 492 19.36 -12.98 14.24
CA GLY A 492 18.96 -13.36 15.59
C GLY A 492 19.62 -12.49 16.64
N CYS A 493 19.15 -12.59 17.88
CA CYS A 493 19.70 -11.83 19.00
C CYS A 493 19.88 -12.68 20.26
N ASN A 494 20.78 -12.26 21.14
CA ASN A 494 20.79 -12.77 22.52
C ASN A 494 19.66 -12.12 23.35
N TYR A 495 19.38 -12.70 24.52
CA TYR A 495 18.55 -12.08 25.56
C TYR A 495 19.44 -11.73 26.73
N GLU A 496 19.61 -10.45 27.04
CA GLU A 496 20.70 -9.96 27.88
C GLU A 496 20.28 -8.79 28.79
N HIS A 497 20.94 -8.67 29.94
CA HIS A 497 20.83 -7.52 30.82
C HIS A 497 21.57 -6.30 30.22
N THR A 498 20.86 -5.18 30.09
CA THR A 498 21.41 -3.92 29.57
C THR A 498 21.10 -2.79 30.55
N ALA A 499 21.93 -1.75 30.53
CA ALA A 499 21.75 -0.55 31.36
C ALA A 499 21.76 0.73 30.52
N TYR A 500 21.26 1.83 31.08
CA TYR A 500 21.23 3.13 30.41
C TYR A 500 22.65 3.61 30.04
N ASP A 501 23.58 3.47 30.99
CA ASP A 501 25.00 3.76 30.84
C ASP A 501 25.81 2.96 31.87
N GLU A 502 27.14 3.08 31.83
CA GLU A 502 28.06 2.41 32.76
C GLU A 502 27.86 2.78 34.23
N SER A 503 27.39 4.00 34.52
CA SER A 503 27.15 4.45 35.89
C SER A 503 25.95 3.76 36.53
N GLN A 504 24.94 3.43 35.73
CA GLN A 504 23.69 2.78 36.14
C GLN A 504 23.81 1.24 36.19
N ALA A 505 24.97 0.71 35.79
CA ALA A 505 25.30 -0.70 35.78
C ALA A 505 25.67 -1.29 37.15
N LYS A 506 25.65 -0.51 38.22
CA LYS A 506 26.25 -0.88 39.51
C LYS A 506 25.30 -1.64 40.44
N ASP A 507 24.00 -1.57 40.21
CA ASP A 507 22.99 -2.04 41.17
C ASP A 507 22.75 -3.56 41.17
N TYR A 508 23.34 -4.31 40.23
CA TYR A 508 23.10 -5.76 40.05
C TYR A 508 24.38 -6.62 40.07
N GLY A 509 25.49 -6.10 40.59
CA GLY A 509 26.81 -6.77 40.59
C GLY A 509 27.69 -6.35 39.41
N GLU A 510 28.99 -6.67 39.48
CA GLU A 510 29.95 -6.34 38.40
C GLU A 510 29.46 -6.88 37.05
N GLY A 511 29.28 -6.00 36.07
CA GLY A 511 28.97 -6.38 34.67
C GLY A 511 27.50 -6.37 34.25
N SER A 512 26.65 -5.46 34.72
CA SER A 512 25.24 -5.37 34.23
C SER A 512 25.02 -4.45 33.02
N TYR A 513 26.05 -3.72 32.60
CA TYR A 513 26.09 -3.11 31.27
C TYR A 513 26.62 -4.17 30.32
N ASN A 514 25.79 -5.08 29.81
CA ASN A 514 26.24 -6.09 28.84
C ASN A 514 25.86 -5.72 27.42
N TYR A 515 26.44 -6.46 26.46
CA TYR A 515 26.24 -6.25 25.05
C TYR A 515 24.98 -6.99 24.58
N TRP A 516 24.06 -6.23 24.00
CA TRP A 516 23.02 -6.84 23.19
C TRP A 516 23.63 -7.19 21.83
N ASN A 517 23.77 -8.48 21.57
CA ASN A 517 24.48 -9.01 20.42
C ASN A 517 23.49 -9.42 19.35
N LEU A 518 23.75 -8.94 18.13
CA LEU A 518 22.99 -9.29 16.95
C LEU A 518 23.85 -10.18 16.07
N TYR A 519 23.22 -11.24 15.57
CA TYR A 519 23.85 -12.30 14.81
C TYR A 519 23.21 -12.36 13.42
N LYS A 520 23.99 -12.80 12.44
CA LYS A 520 23.50 -13.07 11.10
C LYS A 520 24.03 -14.41 10.61
N TRP A 521 23.22 -15.06 9.79
CA TRP A 521 23.60 -16.24 9.03
C TRP A 521 23.32 -16.04 7.55
N GLU A 522 24.22 -16.54 6.73
CA GLU A 522 24.08 -16.61 5.28
C GLU A 522 24.29 -18.05 4.81
N SER A 523 23.52 -18.47 3.81
CA SER A 523 23.71 -19.75 3.14
C SER A 523 24.44 -19.54 1.83
N ASP A 524 25.49 -20.30 1.60
CA ASP A 524 26.14 -20.39 0.29
C ASP A 524 26.30 -21.85 -0.16
N ALA A 525 26.98 -22.08 -1.28
CA ALA A 525 27.21 -23.42 -1.82
C ALA A 525 27.98 -24.36 -0.86
N THR A 526 28.60 -23.83 0.19
CA THR A 526 29.34 -24.58 1.22
C THR A 526 28.54 -24.83 2.49
N GLY A 527 27.30 -24.32 2.58
CA GLY A 527 26.41 -24.45 3.72
C GLY A 527 26.15 -23.13 4.42
N TRP A 528 25.67 -23.20 5.67
CA TRP A 528 25.37 -22.03 6.48
C TRP A 528 26.60 -21.51 7.22
N LYS A 529 26.86 -20.20 7.11
CA LYS A 529 27.88 -19.47 7.87
C LYS A 529 27.19 -18.50 8.82
N GLY A 530 27.61 -18.50 10.08
CA GLY A 530 27.10 -17.59 11.10
C GLY A 530 28.20 -16.66 11.62
N ALA A 531 27.83 -15.44 11.98
CA ALA A 531 28.75 -14.48 12.60
C ALA A 531 28.00 -13.49 13.50
N LEU A 532 28.76 -12.87 14.41
CA LEU A 532 28.34 -11.63 15.05
C LEU A 532 28.19 -10.54 13.97
N TRP A 533 27.02 -9.92 13.91
CA TRP A 533 26.75 -8.83 12.98
C TRP A 533 27.19 -7.49 13.58
N PHE A 534 26.64 -7.13 14.74
CA PHE A 534 27.10 -6.00 15.55
C PHE A 534 26.68 -6.18 17.00
N THR A 535 27.28 -5.39 17.89
CA THR A 535 26.88 -5.29 19.29
C THR A 535 26.32 -3.90 19.53
N ASP A 536 25.38 -3.78 20.46
CA ASP A 536 24.97 -2.48 20.95
C ASP A 536 24.98 -2.43 22.48
N ARG A 537 25.30 -1.25 23.00
CA ARG A 537 25.43 -0.97 24.42
C ARG A 537 25.19 0.52 24.64
N THR A 538 23.96 0.95 24.43
CA THR A 538 23.54 2.36 24.49
C THR A 538 22.26 2.51 25.30
N ALA A 539 21.87 3.74 25.64
CA ALA A 539 20.56 4.01 26.25
C ALA A 539 19.36 3.43 25.47
N VAL A 540 19.51 3.17 24.16
CA VAL A 540 18.47 2.54 23.34
C VAL A 540 18.33 1.05 23.65
N THR A 541 19.41 0.33 24.00
CA THR A 541 19.34 -1.10 24.35
C THR A 541 18.59 -1.33 25.65
N SER A 542 18.62 -0.37 26.57
CA SER A 542 17.82 -0.39 27.78
C SER A 542 16.42 0.22 27.60
N GLY A 543 16.05 0.63 26.37
CA GLY A 543 14.80 1.33 26.10
C GLY A 543 14.65 2.61 26.92
N ASN A 544 15.74 3.30 27.29
CA ASN A 544 15.74 4.44 28.23
C ASN A 544 15.16 4.11 29.63
N PHE A 545 15.44 2.90 30.12
CA PHE A 545 15.31 2.53 31.54
C PHE A 545 16.71 2.49 32.16
N TYR A 546 16.81 2.67 33.48
CA TYR A 546 18.09 2.48 34.17
C TYR A 546 18.70 1.10 33.88
N ASN A 547 17.85 0.07 33.90
CA ASN A 547 18.20 -1.32 33.63
C ASN A 547 17.03 -2.03 32.91
N ALA A 548 17.34 -2.87 31.93
CA ALA A 548 16.36 -3.64 31.18
C ALA A 548 16.89 -5.00 30.69
N MET A 549 15.98 -5.93 30.46
CA MET A 549 16.21 -7.14 29.68
C MET A 549 15.87 -6.88 28.22
N MET A 550 16.84 -7.06 27.33
CA MET A 550 16.70 -6.75 25.91
C MET A 550 16.71 -8.02 25.05
N GLY A 551 15.81 -8.11 24.07
CA GLY A 551 15.84 -9.16 23.05
C GLY A 551 15.10 -10.45 23.40
N SER A 552 13.97 -10.38 24.12
CA SER A 552 13.15 -11.58 24.39
C SER A 552 12.50 -12.15 23.12
N THR A 553 12.34 -11.32 22.08
CA THR A 553 11.95 -11.65 20.71
C THR A 553 12.59 -10.62 19.76
N LEU A 554 12.64 -10.89 18.45
CA LEU A 554 12.94 -9.89 17.43
C LEU A 554 12.10 -10.07 16.16
N THR A 555 11.93 -8.97 15.44
CA THR A 555 11.49 -8.99 14.04
C THR A 555 12.30 -8.02 13.21
N TYR A 556 12.26 -8.21 11.88
CA TYR A 556 13.05 -7.45 10.93
C TYR A 556 12.19 -7.09 9.71
N SER A 557 12.25 -5.84 9.28
CA SER A 557 11.59 -5.34 8.07
C SER A 557 12.63 -4.78 7.10
N GLY A 558 12.59 -5.20 5.84
CA GLY A 558 13.52 -4.75 4.79
C GLY A 558 14.69 -5.71 4.56
N THR A 559 15.74 -5.24 3.86
CA THR A 559 16.92 -6.06 3.51
C THR A 559 17.99 -6.00 4.58
N LEU A 560 18.98 -6.90 4.55
CA LEU A 560 20.13 -6.84 5.46
C LEU A 560 20.89 -5.50 5.34
N THR A 561 20.89 -4.86 4.16
CA THR A 561 21.60 -3.60 3.92
C THR A 561 20.80 -2.36 4.29
N ASP A 562 19.47 -2.40 4.16
CA ASP A 562 18.58 -1.27 4.48
C ASP A 562 17.28 -1.80 5.10
N GLY A 563 17.10 -1.54 6.38
CA GLY A 563 16.02 -2.19 7.12
C GLY A 563 15.75 -1.63 8.50
N LEU A 564 14.91 -2.34 9.23
CA LEU A 564 14.45 -2.05 10.58
C LEU A 564 14.53 -3.30 11.42
N LEU A 565 15.31 -3.22 12.50
CA LEU A 565 15.38 -4.26 13.51
C LEU A 565 14.62 -3.83 14.75
N ILE A 566 13.69 -4.67 15.20
CA ILE A 566 12.71 -4.30 16.22
C ILE A 566 12.70 -5.38 17.32
N ALA A 567 12.85 -4.96 18.57
CA ALA A 567 12.91 -5.87 19.72
C ALA A 567 12.43 -5.18 21.02
N PRO A 568 11.93 -5.94 22.02
CA PRO A 568 11.47 -5.37 23.28
C PRO A 568 12.63 -5.16 24.27
N ALA A 569 12.58 -4.03 24.96
CA ALA A 569 13.35 -3.72 26.16
C ALA A 569 12.43 -3.71 27.39
N ILE A 570 12.60 -4.68 28.30
CA ILE A 570 11.76 -4.89 29.49
C ILE A 570 12.48 -4.35 30.71
N THR A 571 11.95 -3.35 31.41
CA THR A 571 12.61 -2.84 32.62
C THR A 571 12.77 -3.93 33.68
N THR A 572 13.94 -3.95 34.35
CA THR A 572 14.15 -4.83 35.51
C THR A 572 13.40 -4.36 36.75
N GLY A 573 12.95 -3.09 36.78
CA GLY A 573 12.15 -2.50 37.85
C GLY A 573 10.83 -3.23 38.11
N SER A 574 10.19 -2.91 39.23
CA SER A 574 8.96 -3.60 39.67
C SER A 574 7.77 -3.41 38.73
N SER A 575 7.76 -2.37 37.90
CA SER A 575 6.67 -2.11 36.94
C SER A 575 6.64 -3.12 35.79
N LYS A 576 7.79 -3.73 35.43
CA LYS A 576 7.94 -4.63 34.28
C LYS A 576 7.40 -4.06 32.96
N GLU A 577 7.44 -2.74 32.83
CA GLU A 577 7.10 -2.02 31.60
C GLU A 577 8.07 -2.38 30.47
N THR A 578 7.53 -2.54 29.27
CA THR A 578 8.24 -2.94 28.07
C THR A 578 8.13 -1.82 27.04
N ARG A 579 9.26 -1.43 26.46
CA ARG A 579 9.34 -0.50 25.33
C ARG A 579 9.78 -1.26 24.08
N ILE A 580 9.34 -0.79 22.92
CA ILE A 580 9.73 -1.34 21.62
C ILE A 580 10.94 -0.56 21.15
N ALA A 581 12.13 -1.16 21.24
CA ALA A 581 13.34 -0.57 20.68
C ALA A 581 13.41 -0.84 19.18
N ILE A 582 13.79 0.18 18.42
CA ILE A 582 13.78 0.16 16.96
C ILE A 582 15.11 0.69 16.45
N TYR A 583 15.78 -0.11 15.64
CA TYR A 583 17.10 0.16 15.07
C TYR A 583 17.00 0.32 13.57
N SER A 584 17.46 1.45 13.05
CA SER A 584 17.61 1.65 11.62
C SER A 584 18.91 1.04 11.14
N ILE A 585 18.83 0.18 10.13
CA ILE A 585 19.98 -0.35 9.42
C ILE A 585 20.15 0.43 8.13
N ALA A 586 21.38 0.89 7.87
CA ALA A 586 21.78 1.47 6.59
C ALA A 586 23.18 0.98 6.24
N ASP A 587 23.40 0.68 4.96
CA ASP A 587 24.64 0.11 4.43
C ASP A 587 25.12 -1.14 5.21
N GLY A 588 24.17 -1.95 5.69
CA GLY A 588 24.44 -3.18 6.44
C GLY A 588 24.96 -2.98 7.86
N ALA A 589 24.86 -1.77 8.40
CA ALA A 589 25.26 -1.44 9.77
C ALA A 589 24.16 -0.68 10.53
N LYS A 590 24.23 -0.70 11.87
CA LYS A 590 23.38 0.13 12.72
C LYS A 590 23.65 1.60 12.41
N ALA A 591 22.66 2.30 11.88
CA ALA A 591 22.72 3.73 11.59
C ALA A 591 22.16 4.58 12.74
N GLY A 592 21.20 4.05 13.50
CA GLY A 592 20.47 4.80 14.51
C GLY A 592 19.58 3.90 15.36
N GLY A 593 19.00 4.47 16.42
CA GLY A 593 18.11 3.75 17.32
C GLY A 593 17.20 4.69 18.10
N LEU A 594 15.97 4.24 18.33
CA LEU A 594 14.95 4.92 19.13
C LEU A 594 14.06 3.89 19.81
N TYR A 595 13.07 4.34 20.57
CA TYR A 595 12.07 3.45 21.15
C TYR A 595 10.66 4.04 21.04
N ASN A 596 9.67 3.16 20.92
CA ASN A 596 8.26 3.51 21.08
C ASN A 596 7.72 2.91 22.39
N LYS A 597 6.75 3.61 22.97
CA LYS A 597 6.00 3.13 24.13
C LYS A 597 4.59 2.80 23.68
N VAL A 598 4.12 1.58 23.90
CA VAL A 598 2.72 1.25 23.60
C VAL A 598 1.82 1.83 24.69
N ALA A 599 0.79 2.56 24.28
CA ALA A 599 -0.23 3.15 25.15
C ALA A 599 -0.88 2.09 26.04
N GLY A 600 -1.31 2.47 27.24
CA GLY A 600 -1.84 1.53 28.23
C GLY A 600 -0.77 0.76 29.03
N LYS A 601 0.52 1.15 28.91
CA LYS A 601 1.66 0.55 29.63
C LYS A 601 1.82 -0.94 29.33
N PHE A 602 2.25 -1.27 28.11
CA PHE A 602 2.69 -2.62 27.73
C PHE A 602 3.71 -3.17 28.74
N LYS A 603 3.36 -4.27 29.42
CA LYS A 603 4.16 -4.88 30.50
C LYS A 603 4.26 -6.37 30.30
N SER A 604 5.45 -6.93 30.54
CA SER A 604 5.67 -8.38 30.47
C SER A 604 4.88 -9.16 31.53
N SER A 605 4.49 -8.54 32.66
CA SER A 605 3.62 -9.17 33.65
C SER A 605 2.21 -9.44 33.13
N GLU A 606 1.68 -8.55 32.28
CA GLU A 606 0.34 -8.61 31.70
C GLU A 606 0.31 -9.41 30.40
N TYR A 607 1.34 -9.30 29.55
CA TYR A 607 1.43 -9.97 28.25
C TYR A 607 2.20 -11.31 28.30
N GLY A 608 2.91 -11.63 29.39
CA GLY A 608 3.71 -12.86 29.43
C GLY A 608 4.82 -12.87 28.36
N ALA A 609 5.05 -14.03 27.75
CA ALA A 609 5.99 -14.16 26.64
C ALA A 609 5.36 -13.59 25.37
N THR A 610 6.15 -12.82 24.62
CA THR A 610 5.68 -12.13 23.41
C THR A 610 6.51 -12.53 22.20
N GLN A 611 5.88 -12.52 21.02
CA GLN A 611 6.59 -12.65 19.74
C GLN A 611 6.24 -11.48 18.84
N PHE A 612 7.26 -10.92 18.21
CA PHE A 612 7.10 -9.83 17.23
C PHE A 612 7.19 -10.40 15.81
N VAL A 613 6.36 -9.87 14.93
CA VAL A 613 6.39 -10.13 13.48
C VAL A 613 6.04 -8.84 12.75
N VAL A 614 6.58 -8.63 11.56
CA VAL A 614 6.17 -7.52 10.69
C VAL A 614 4.72 -7.75 10.26
N SER A 615 3.92 -6.70 10.15
CA SER A 615 2.57 -6.82 9.60
C SER A 615 2.63 -7.06 8.09
N PRO A 616 1.84 -7.99 7.52
CA PRO A 616 1.74 -8.14 6.06
C PRO A 616 1.07 -6.93 5.38
N ARG A 617 0.39 -6.09 6.17
CA ARG A 617 -0.35 -4.90 5.72
C ARG A 617 0.53 -3.67 5.53
N ASP A 618 1.61 -3.55 6.33
CA ASP A 618 2.51 -2.38 6.33
C ASP A 618 3.87 -2.74 6.94
N ASP A 619 4.93 -2.51 6.18
CA ASP A 619 6.33 -2.76 6.56
C ASP A 619 6.81 -1.91 7.75
N LYS A 620 6.05 -0.86 8.14
CA LYS A 620 6.28 -0.03 9.33
C LYS A 620 5.40 -0.40 10.52
N SER A 621 4.63 -1.47 10.40
CA SER A 621 3.77 -2.00 11.45
C SER A 621 4.26 -3.36 11.91
N ILE A 622 4.05 -3.67 13.19
CA ILE A 622 4.31 -5.00 13.75
C ILE A 622 3.06 -5.57 14.39
N ILE A 623 2.94 -6.89 14.37
CA ILE A 623 1.96 -7.61 15.16
C ILE A 623 2.67 -8.26 16.35
N ILE A 624 2.09 -8.08 17.53
CA ILE A 624 2.61 -8.61 18.80
C ILE A 624 1.64 -9.69 19.26
N THR A 625 2.10 -10.93 19.30
CA THR A 625 1.38 -12.03 19.96
C THR A 625 1.89 -12.23 21.39
N SER A 626 1.08 -12.85 22.24
CA SER A 626 1.30 -12.92 23.68
C SER A 626 0.69 -14.20 24.24
N THR A 627 1.32 -14.79 25.27
CA THR A 627 0.78 -15.96 25.97
C THR A 627 -0.38 -15.66 26.93
N LYS A 628 -0.81 -14.39 27.04
CA LYS A 628 -1.84 -13.95 28.00
C LYS A 628 -2.89 -13.00 27.42
N LYS A 629 -2.62 -12.38 26.27
CA LYS A 629 -3.45 -11.34 25.66
C LYS A 629 -3.63 -11.64 24.18
N ALA A 630 -4.76 -11.19 23.64
CA ALA A 630 -5.00 -11.27 22.20
C ALA A 630 -3.94 -10.47 21.42
N PRO A 631 -3.59 -10.90 20.20
CA PRO A 631 -2.66 -10.19 19.34
C PRO A 631 -3.07 -8.73 19.09
N ILE A 632 -2.07 -7.84 19.02
CA ILE A 632 -2.26 -6.42 18.68
C ILE A 632 -1.38 -6.02 17.52
N GLU A 633 -1.87 -5.13 16.66
CA GLU A 633 -1.09 -4.50 15.59
C GLU A 633 -0.69 -3.07 16.02
N CYS A 634 0.58 -2.72 15.84
CA CYS A 634 1.13 -1.42 16.23
C CYS A 634 1.85 -0.77 15.03
N ALA A 635 1.40 0.41 14.62
CA ALA A 635 2.11 1.24 13.66
C ALA A 635 3.28 1.95 14.36
N LEU A 636 4.50 1.73 13.88
CA LEU A 636 5.71 2.27 14.51
C LEU A 636 5.98 3.71 14.08
N VAL A 637 6.42 4.53 15.04
CA VAL A 637 6.91 5.89 14.78
C VAL A 637 8.43 5.88 14.78
N MET A 638 8.99 6.20 13.62
CA MET A 638 10.39 5.95 13.28
C MET A 638 11.30 7.17 13.35
N THR A 639 10.79 8.30 13.81
CA THR A 639 11.49 9.59 13.80
C THR A 639 11.79 10.10 15.20
N THR A 640 11.01 9.70 16.20
CA THR A 640 11.10 10.23 17.57
C THR A 640 10.72 9.16 18.59
N ASN A 641 11.19 9.34 19.83
CA ASN A 641 10.73 8.54 20.95
C ASN A 641 9.33 9.01 21.36
N THR A 642 8.31 8.19 21.12
CA THR A 642 6.92 8.56 21.40
C THR A 642 6.08 7.41 21.93
N GLU A 643 4.93 7.75 22.49
CA GLU A 643 3.86 6.80 22.74
C GLU A 643 3.08 6.50 21.45
N ILE A 644 2.75 5.24 21.21
CA ILE A 644 1.97 4.74 20.07
C ILE A 644 0.73 3.98 20.57
N THR A 645 -0.37 4.07 19.83
CA THR A 645 -1.60 3.32 20.14
C THR A 645 -1.74 2.15 19.17
N PRO A 646 -2.14 0.96 19.62
CA PRO A 646 -2.45 -0.14 18.71
C PRO A 646 -3.49 0.27 17.66
N VAL A 647 -3.26 -0.10 16.41
CA VAL A 647 -4.16 0.21 15.28
C VAL A 647 -5.25 -0.85 15.12
N GLY A 648 -5.04 -2.05 15.69
CA GLY A 648 -6.02 -3.13 15.70
C GLY A 648 -5.71 -4.14 16.81
N THR A 649 -6.74 -4.85 17.29
CA THR A 649 -6.61 -5.95 18.25
C THR A 649 -7.42 -7.12 17.72
N PHE A 650 -6.78 -8.28 17.58
CA PHE A 650 -7.46 -9.49 17.13
C PHE A 650 -8.47 -9.97 18.18
N ALA A 651 -9.61 -10.49 17.74
CA ALA A 651 -10.71 -10.84 18.64
C ALA A 651 -10.43 -12.06 19.52
N ALA A 652 -9.61 -13.00 19.04
CA ALA A 652 -9.29 -14.25 19.73
C ALA A 652 -7.86 -14.25 20.32
N HIS A 653 -7.66 -15.06 21.35
CA HIS A 653 -6.31 -15.38 21.82
C HIS A 653 -5.65 -16.38 20.87
N THR A 654 -4.37 -16.19 20.57
CA THR A 654 -3.54 -17.16 19.87
C THR A 654 -2.06 -16.81 20.04
N THR A 655 -1.23 -17.84 20.12
CA THR A 655 0.23 -17.72 19.99
C THR A 655 0.71 -18.42 18.72
N GLY A 656 1.76 -17.90 18.07
CA GLY A 656 2.36 -18.57 16.91
C GLY A 656 1.62 -18.40 15.58
N ALA A 657 0.86 -17.32 15.43
CA ALA A 657 0.28 -16.96 14.14
C ALA A 657 1.36 -16.56 13.11
N ASN A 658 1.14 -16.91 11.84
CA ASN A 658 1.94 -16.43 10.71
C ASN A 658 1.06 -15.83 9.63
N TYR A 659 1.72 -15.13 8.70
CA TYR A 659 1.08 -14.28 7.72
C TYR A 659 1.65 -14.54 6.33
N PHE A 660 0.82 -14.36 5.31
CA PHE A 660 1.18 -14.56 3.90
C PHE A 660 0.19 -13.81 3.00
N LYS A 661 0.50 -13.70 1.71
CA LYS A 661 -0.39 -13.14 0.70
C LYS A 661 -1.11 -14.26 -0.06
N TYR A 662 -2.38 -14.10 -0.36
CA TYR A 662 -3.15 -15.00 -1.24
C TYR A 662 -4.29 -14.25 -1.91
N ALA A 663 -4.46 -14.42 -3.22
CA ALA A 663 -5.45 -13.72 -4.04
C ALA A 663 -5.44 -12.19 -3.84
N HIS A 664 -4.23 -11.61 -3.71
CA HIS A 664 -4.00 -10.19 -3.39
C HIS A 664 -4.57 -9.71 -2.04
N ARG A 665 -4.78 -10.63 -1.10
CA ARG A 665 -5.26 -10.37 0.25
C ARG A 665 -4.18 -10.69 1.29
N ASP A 666 -4.24 -10.00 2.42
CA ASP A 666 -3.43 -10.25 3.60
C ASP A 666 -4.03 -11.36 4.45
N MET A 667 -3.31 -12.46 4.57
CA MET A 667 -3.79 -13.66 5.25
C MET A 667 -3.10 -13.85 6.59
N MET A 668 -3.86 -14.36 7.56
CA MET A 668 -3.37 -14.80 8.87
C MET A 668 -3.78 -16.24 9.10
N VAL A 669 -2.82 -17.09 9.44
CA VAL A 669 -3.10 -18.45 9.93
C VAL A 669 -2.66 -18.57 11.37
N THR A 670 -3.50 -19.18 12.20
CA THR A 670 -3.27 -19.32 13.64
C THR A 670 -3.36 -20.78 14.04
N PRO A 671 -2.62 -21.22 15.08
CA PRO A 671 -3.04 -22.35 15.87
C PRO A 671 -4.45 -22.06 16.42
N ALA A 672 -5.39 -22.97 16.18
CA ALA A 672 -6.74 -22.87 16.73
C ALA A 672 -6.73 -23.44 18.16
N GLU A 673 -7.36 -22.74 19.09
CA GLU A 673 -7.44 -23.13 20.50
C GLU A 673 -8.90 -23.36 20.91
N ASP A 674 -9.14 -24.35 21.76
CA ASP A 674 -10.44 -24.52 22.43
C ASP A 674 -10.59 -23.58 23.64
N ALA A 675 -11.69 -23.70 24.37
CA ALA A 675 -11.97 -22.86 25.54
C ALA A 675 -10.99 -23.05 26.70
N ASP A 676 -10.27 -24.18 26.75
CA ASP A 676 -9.26 -24.50 27.75
C ASP A 676 -7.84 -24.13 27.28
N GLY A 677 -7.70 -23.55 26.08
CA GLY A 677 -6.42 -23.17 25.48
C GLY A 677 -5.65 -24.33 24.86
N LYS A 678 -6.29 -25.49 24.64
CA LYS A 678 -5.67 -26.62 23.96
C LYS A 678 -5.72 -26.43 22.46
N ASN A 679 -4.66 -26.84 21.76
CA ASN A 679 -4.65 -26.75 20.31
C ASN A 679 -5.61 -27.77 19.70
N VAL A 680 -6.46 -27.31 18.78
CA VAL A 680 -7.46 -28.11 18.05
C VAL A 680 -7.25 -28.04 16.53
N GLY A 681 -6.04 -27.73 16.07
CA GLY A 681 -5.71 -27.57 14.65
C GLY A 681 -5.31 -26.15 14.25
N VAL A 682 -5.76 -25.71 13.07
CA VAL A 682 -5.47 -24.37 12.50
C VAL A 682 -6.73 -23.61 12.11
N ALA A 683 -6.67 -22.29 12.17
CA ALA A 683 -7.70 -21.38 11.66
C ALA A 683 -7.09 -20.37 10.68
N LEU A 684 -7.83 -20.00 9.64
CA LEU A 684 -7.40 -19.10 8.56
C LEU A 684 -8.29 -17.86 8.54
N TYR A 685 -7.68 -16.68 8.41
CA TYR A 685 -8.36 -15.40 8.43
C TYR A 685 -7.87 -14.49 7.31
N ASP A 686 -8.77 -13.68 6.75
CA ASP A 686 -8.44 -12.49 5.96
C ASP A 686 -8.31 -11.29 6.91
N ILE A 687 -7.17 -10.61 6.87
CA ILE A 687 -6.88 -9.44 7.68
C ILE A 687 -6.61 -8.18 6.84
N THR A 688 -6.97 -8.19 5.56
CA THR A 688 -6.73 -7.08 4.60
C THR A 688 -7.37 -5.77 5.03
N ASP A 689 -8.46 -5.81 5.79
CA ASP A 689 -9.19 -4.61 6.23
C ASP A 689 -8.87 -4.16 7.67
N GLY A 690 -8.07 -4.94 8.40
CA GLY A 690 -7.57 -4.65 9.74
C GLY A 690 -7.43 -5.91 10.58
N LEU A 691 -6.47 -5.97 11.51
CA LEU A 691 -6.36 -7.09 12.45
C LEU A 691 -7.61 -7.22 13.35
N ASP A 692 -8.25 -6.09 13.68
CA ASP A 692 -9.51 -6.00 14.41
C ASP A 692 -10.74 -6.38 13.58
N LYS A 693 -10.59 -6.43 12.24
CA LYS A 693 -11.63 -6.84 11.28
C LYS A 693 -11.34 -8.20 10.65
N ALA A 694 -10.48 -9.00 11.29
CA ALA A 694 -10.11 -10.32 10.80
C ALA A 694 -11.35 -11.19 10.52
N ALA A 695 -11.51 -11.62 9.27
CA ALA A 695 -12.64 -12.41 8.83
C ALA A 695 -12.24 -13.89 8.73
N LEU A 696 -12.91 -14.76 9.49
CA LEU A 696 -12.65 -16.20 9.46
C LEU A 696 -13.01 -16.79 8.10
N ILE A 697 -12.08 -17.52 7.51
CA ILE A 697 -12.27 -18.30 6.30
C ILE A 697 -12.52 -19.74 6.70
N LYS A 698 -13.64 -20.29 6.26
CA LYS A 698 -14.01 -21.66 6.63
C LYS A 698 -13.09 -22.65 5.92
N THR A 699 -12.58 -23.61 6.67
CA THR A 699 -11.79 -24.72 6.13
C THR A 699 -12.35 -26.04 6.63
N THR A 700 -12.29 -27.08 5.81
CA THR A 700 -12.63 -28.44 6.22
C THR A 700 -11.38 -29.23 6.61
N ASN A 701 -11.53 -30.28 7.42
CA ASN A 701 -10.45 -31.19 7.82
C ASN A 701 -9.20 -30.52 8.46
N THR A 702 -9.30 -29.28 8.93
CA THR A 702 -8.23 -28.55 9.63
C THR A 702 -8.32 -28.68 11.16
N THR A 703 -9.42 -29.23 11.67
CA THR A 703 -9.62 -29.55 13.08
C THR A 703 -8.92 -30.87 13.45
N LEU A 704 -8.28 -30.88 14.62
CA LEU A 704 -7.63 -32.03 15.24
C LEU A 704 -8.20 -32.28 16.64
N ASP A 705 -7.92 -33.45 17.21
CA ASP A 705 -8.20 -33.72 18.62
C ASP A 705 -7.42 -32.74 19.51
N ALA A 706 -8.07 -32.28 20.59
CA ALA A 706 -7.49 -31.30 21.52
C ALA A 706 -6.18 -31.82 22.14
N ALA A 707 -5.10 -31.07 21.98
CA ALA A 707 -3.77 -31.41 22.47
C ALA A 707 -3.17 -30.28 23.32
N ASP A 708 -2.59 -30.64 24.46
CA ASP A 708 -1.74 -29.74 25.23
C ASP A 708 -0.41 -29.55 24.48
N ALA A 709 0.03 -28.31 24.31
CA ALA A 709 1.31 -27.99 23.69
C ALA A 709 1.96 -26.79 24.41
N THR A 710 3.28 -26.85 24.59
CA THR A 710 4.03 -25.73 25.21
C THR A 710 4.43 -24.67 24.20
N TYR A 711 4.58 -25.07 22.95
CA TYR A 711 4.86 -24.21 21.81
C TYR A 711 3.96 -24.60 20.64
N THR A 712 3.30 -23.60 20.05
CA THR A 712 2.53 -23.77 18.81
C THR A 712 2.98 -22.75 17.77
N MET A 713 2.91 -23.14 16.51
CA MET A 713 3.10 -22.25 15.37
C MET A 713 2.29 -22.79 14.18
N ALA A 714 1.52 -21.92 13.52
CA ALA A 714 0.89 -22.27 12.25
C ALA A 714 1.57 -21.49 11.12
N ALA A 715 1.74 -22.08 9.94
CA ALA A 715 2.33 -21.42 8.77
C ALA A 715 1.49 -21.65 7.52
N GLY A 716 1.35 -20.63 6.69
CA GLY A 716 0.61 -20.67 5.43
C GLY A 716 1.55 -20.49 4.25
N VAL A 717 1.34 -21.28 3.20
CA VAL A 717 2.19 -21.31 2.02
C VAL A 717 1.28 -21.39 0.79
N VAL A 718 1.64 -20.63 -0.23
CA VAL A 718 0.89 -20.54 -1.47
C VAL A 718 1.74 -21.00 -2.63
N LYS A 719 1.13 -21.77 -3.53
CA LYS A 719 1.68 -22.10 -4.83
C LYS A 719 0.53 -22.18 -5.82
N ASP A 720 0.58 -21.37 -6.88
CA ASP A 720 -0.51 -21.25 -7.85
C ASP A 720 -1.84 -20.93 -7.13
N ALA A 721 -2.93 -21.63 -7.43
CA ALA A 721 -4.22 -21.48 -6.72
C ALA A 721 -4.26 -22.19 -5.35
N ASP A 722 -3.26 -23.01 -5.03
CA ASP A 722 -3.29 -23.91 -3.88
C ASP A 722 -2.70 -23.29 -2.62
N MET A 723 -3.31 -23.64 -1.49
CA MET A 723 -2.82 -23.33 -0.15
C MET A 723 -2.31 -24.59 0.56
N THR A 724 -1.25 -24.42 1.34
CA THR A 724 -0.78 -25.40 2.31
C THR A 724 -0.67 -24.72 3.67
N LEU A 725 -1.33 -25.31 4.67
CA LEU A 725 -1.25 -24.89 6.06
C LEU A 725 -0.45 -25.93 6.85
N TYR A 726 0.51 -25.47 7.62
CA TYR A 726 1.26 -26.28 8.57
C TYR A 726 0.89 -25.91 10.00
N LEU A 727 0.96 -26.89 10.89
CA LEU A 727 0.87 -26.70 12.33
C LEU A 727 2.03 -27.42 12.99
N VAL A 728 2.82 -26.69 13.76
CA VAL A 728 3.84 -27.24 14.66
C VAL A 728 3.29 -27.18 16.08
N CYS A 729 3.24 -28.34 16.74
CA CYS A 729 2.93 -28.46 18.17
C CYS A 729 4.10 -29.16 18.84
N ASP A 730 4.87 -28.40 19.63
CA ASP A 730 6.15 -28.82 20.19
C ASP A 730 7.04 -29.51 19.13
N SER A 731 7.39 -30.79 19.32
CA SER A 731 8.26 -31.54 18.41
C SER A 731 7.54 -32.21 17.24
N THR A 732 6.27 -31.89 16.99
CA THR A 732 5.45 -32.50 15.93
C THR A 732 4.96 -31.49 14.89
N ILE A 733 4.69 -31.97 13.68
CA ILE A 733 4.19 -31.19 12.54
C ILE A 733 3.01 -31.89 11.85
N SER A 734 2.00 -31.10 11.49
CA SER A 734 0.84 -31.49 10.67
C SER A 734 0.75 -30.62 9.42
N LYS A 735 0.19 -31.17 8.33
CA LYS A 735 0.03 -30.49 7.04
C LYS A 735 -1.38 -30.67 6.49
N PHE A 736 -2.00 -29.56 6.13
CA PHE A 736 -3.30 -29.44 5.47
C PHE A 736 -3.12 -28.76 4.12
N THR A 737 -3.79 -29.20 3.07
CA THR A 737 -3.60 -28.58 1.75
C THR A 737 -4.81 -28.72 0.83
N THR A 738 -4.97 -27.76 -0.08
CA THR A 738 -5.96 -27.83 -1.18
C THR A 738 -5.44 -28.63 -2.39
N VAL A 739 -4.13 -28.94 -2.45
CA VAL A 739 -3.53 -29.61 -3.62
C VAL A 739 -4.23 -30.93 -3.92
N GLY A 740 -4.81 -31.05 -5.11
CA GLY A 740 -5.54 -32.24 -5.55
C GLY A 740 -6.85 -32.48 -4.77
N VAL A 741 -7.44 -31.42 -4.22
CA VAL A 741 -8.77 -31.41 -3.61
C VAL A 741 -9.67 -30.51 -4.45
N ASP A 742 -10.75 -31.08 -4.98
CA ASP A 742 -11.75 -30.30 -5.71
C ASP A 742 -12.37 -29.26 -4.76
N GLN A 743 -12.24 -28.00 -5.13
CA GLN A 743 -12.88 -26.91 -4.39
C GLN A 743 -14.37 -26.81 -4.78
N PRO A 744 -15.24 -26.28 -3.90
CA PRO A 744 -16.66 -26.14 -4.20
C PRO A 744 -16.89 -25.35 -5.49
N ALA A 745 -17.59 -25.96 -6.46
CA ALA A 745 -17.99 -25.27 -7.67
C ALA A 745 -19.24 -24.44 -7.38
N VAL A 746 -19.14 -23.12 -7.57
CA VAL A 746 -20.24 -22.17 -7.34
C VAL A 746 -20.76 -21.71 -8.70
N ALA A 747 -22.06 -21.88 -8.94
CA ALA A 747 -22.70 -21.36 -10.14
C ALA A 747 -22.78 -19.83 -10.11
N SER A 748 -22.73 -19.18 -11.26
CA SER A 748 -22.90 -17.73 -11.36
C SER A 748 -24.28 -17.31 -10.86
N ILE A 749 -24.33 -16.18 -10.16
CA ILE A 749 -25.59 -15.54 -9.79
C ILE A 749 -26.20 -14.88 -11.05
N MET A 750 -27.51 -14.94 -11.17
CA MET A 750 -28.26 -14.40 -12.29
C MET A 750 -29.55 -13.75 -11.80
N ALA A 751 -29.88 -12.59 -12.39
CA ALA A 751 -31.20 -11.98 -12.31
C ALA A 751 -31.99 -12.32 -13.58
N TYR A 752 -33.27 -12.66 -13.42
CA TYR A 752 -34.16 -13.02 -14.54
C TYR A 752 -35.60 -12.64 -14.27
N ASN A 753 -36.49 -12.81 -15.25
CA ASN A 753 -37.88 -12.33 -15.16
C ASN A 753 -37.93 -10.83 -14.81
N LEU A 754 -37.02 -10.05 -15.41
CA LEU A 754 -36.93 -8.61 -15.19
C LEU A 754 -38.21 -7.93 -15.65
N ASN A 755 -38.76 -7.07 -14.79
CA ASN A 755 -39.97 -6.32 -15.08
C ASN A 755 -39.95 -5.00 -14.31
N VAL A 756 -40.52 -3.96 -14.94
CA VAL A 756 -40.68 -2.64 -14.31
C VAL A 756 -42.11 -2.13 -14.56
N VAL A 757 -42.74 -1.63 -13.50
CA VAL A 757 -44.08 -1.04 -13.58
C VAL A 757 -44.06 0.37 -13.01
N GLU A 758 -44.59 1.33 -13.76
CA GLU A 758 -44.81 2.69 -13.26
C GLU A 758 -46.00 2.72 -12.29
N SER A 759 -45.82 3.29 -11.11
CA SER A 759 -46.84 3.37 -10.06
C SER A 759 -46.82 4.75 -9.38
N GLY A 760 -47.58 5.70 -9.95
CA GLY A 760 -47.65 7.08 -9.46
C GLY A 760 -46.31 7.80 -9.58
N ASP A 761 -45.75 8.24 -8.45
CA ASP A 761 -44.43 8.90 -8.37
C ASP A 761 -43.26 7.92 -8.23
N ASN A 762 -43.50 6.61 -8.40
CA ASN A 762 -42.49 5.56 -8.25
C ASN A 762 -42.42 4.63 -9.47
N TYR A 763 -41.32 3.90 -9.56
CA TYR A 763 -41.19 2.68 -10.36
C TYR A 763 -41.03 1.48 -9.44
N VAL A 764 -41.69 0.38 -9.79
CA VAL A 764 -41.54 -0.92 -9.12
C VAL A 764 -40.74 -1.83 -10.03
N PHE A 765 -39.48 -2.06 -9.67
CA PHE A 765 -38.60 -3.01 -10.34
C PHE A 765 -38.77 -4.37 -9.67
N SER A 766 -38.86 -5.43 -10.48
CA SER A 766 -38.99 -6.81 -9.99
C SER A 766 -38.15 -7.74 -10.85
N PHE A 767 -37.54 -8.73 -10.22
CA PHE A 767 -36.80 -9.81 -10.87
C PHE A 767 -36.74 -11.02 -9.94
N ASN A 768 -36.28 -12.15 -10.46
CA ASN A 768 -35.92 -13.32 -9.69
C ASN A 768 -34.40 -13.48 -9.63
N ALA A 769 -33.84 -13.84 -8.48
CA ALA A 769 -32.45 -14.27 -8.34
C ALA A 769 -32.36 -15.80 -8.20
N ASN A 770 -31.35 -16.42 -8.84
CA ASN A 770 -31.11 -17.86 -8.70
C ASN A 770 -30.37 -18.26 -7.40
N SER A 771 -29.76 -17.29 -6.72
CA SER A 771 -29.03 -17.41 -5.45
C SER A 771 -29.12 -16.09 -4.68
N ASP A 772 -28.83 -16.14 -3.38
CA ASP A 772 -28.66 -14.93 -2.55
C ASP A 772 -27.48 -14.10 -3.07
N ALA A 773 -27.64 -12.78 -3.14
CA ALA A 773 -26.60 -11.86 -3.61
C ALA A 773 -25.77 -11.32 -2.44
N VAL A 774 -24.46 -11.15 -2.68
CA VAL A 774 -23.54 -10.47 -1.75
C VAL A 774 -23.76 -8.96 -1.80
N SER A 775 -23.94 -8.43 -3.00
CA SER A 775 -24.34 -7.05 -3.27
C SER A 775 -25.20 -7.03 -4.54
N ALA A 776 -26.02 -5.98 -4.69
CA ALA A 776 -26.91 -5.85 -5.83
C ALA A 776 -27.18 -4.38 -6.15
N ASN A 777 -27.27 -4.05 -7.43
CA ASN A 777 -27.57 -2.71 -7.92
C ASN A 777 -28.55 -2.75 -9.10
N LEU A 778 -29.36 -1.70 -9.22
CA LEU A 778 -29.97 -1.32 -10.49
C LEU A 778 -29.04 -0.33 -11.19
N ILE A 779 -28.60 -0.65 -12.40
CA ILE A 779 -27.76 0.21 -13.22
C ILE A 779 -28.63 0.86 -14.29
N PHE A 780 -28.45 2.16 -14.52
CA PHE A 780 -29.25 2.92 -15.49
C PHE A 780 -28.37 3.46 -16.61
N TYR A 781 -28.88 3.40 -17.83
CA TYR A 781 -28.22 3.86 -19.04
C TYR A 781 -29.08 4.87 -19.80
N ALA A 782 -28.42 5.88 -20.37
CA ALA A 782 -29.03 6.79 -21.32
C ALA A 782 -29.32 6.09 -22.67
N ALA A 783 -30.05 6.78 -23.55
CA ALA A 783 -30.42 6.25 -24.87
C ALA A 783 -29.23 5.92 -25.80
N ASP A 784 -28.04 6.47 -25.52
CA ASP A 784 -26.79 6.15 -26.21
C ASP A 784 -25.98 5.03 -25.52
N ASN A 785 -26.58 4.32 -24.56
CA ASN A 785 -25.99 3.29 -23.71
C ASN A 785 -24.88 3.78 -22.75
N THR A 786 -24.79 5.08 -22.47
CA THR A 786 -23.88 5.58 -21.43
C THR A 786 -24.47 5.36 -20.05
N GLU A 787 -23.69 4.81 -19.10
CA GLU A 787 -24.12 4.67 -17.71
C GLU A 787 -24.32 6.05 -17.07
N VAL A 788 -25.50 6.29 -16.48
CA VAL A 788 -25.86 7.57 -15.83
C VAL A 788 -25.89 7.48 -14.31
N GLY A 789 -25.87 6.26 -13.76
CA GLY A 789 -25.76 6.00 -12.33
C GLY A 789 -26.40 4.68 -11.92
N ALA A 790 -26.35 4.41 -10.60
CA ALA A 790 -26.84 3.17 -10.00
C ALA A 790 -27.64 3.43 -8.72
N VAL A 791 -28.51 2.48 -8.37
CA VAL A 791 -29.25 2.44 -7.10
C VAL A 791 -28.96 1.11 -6.41
N GLU A 792 -28.42 1.16 -5.19
CA GLU A 792 -28.10 -0.02 -4.39
C GLU A 792 -29.37 -0.72 -3.90
N LEU A 793 -29.39 -2.06 -4.00
CA LEU A 793 -30.48 -2.92 -3.56
C LEU A 793 -30.05 -3.72 -2.32
N ALA A 794 -30.74 -3.50 -1.20
CA ALA A 794 -30.46 -4.23 0.02
C ALA A 794 -31.16 -5.60 0.06
N ASN A 795 -30.44 -6.64 0.48
CA ASN A 795 -30.97 -7.97 0.81
C ASN A 795 -31.66 -8.71 -0.35
N VAL A 796 -31.09 -8.69 -1.55
CA VAL A 796 -31.56 -9.56 -2.64
C VAL A 796 -31.32 -11.03 -2.27
N VAL A 797 -32.40 -11.82 -2.27
CA VAL A 797 -32.38 -13.24 -1.87
C VAL A 797 -32.78 -14.13 -3.02
N LYS A 798 -32.45 -15.43 -2.94
CA LYS A 798 -32.93 -16.40 -3.92
C LYS A 798 -34.46 -16.39 -4.01
N GLY A 799 -34.99 -16.30 -5.22
CA GLY A 799 -36.42 -16.26 -5.48
C GLY A 799 -36.83 -14.91 -6.08
N ALA A 800 -38.06 -14.47 -5.83
CA ALA A 800 -38.59 -13.23 -6.36
C ALA A 800 -38.29 -12.04 -5.45
N ASP A 801 -37.74 -10.98 -6.03
CA ASP A 801 -37.43 -9.71 -5.38
C ASP A 801 -38.19 -8.56 -6.05
N SER A 802 -38.54 -7.54 -5.26
CA SER A 802 -39.21 -6.34 -5.76
C SER A 802 -38.85 -5.10 -4.96
N PHE A 803 -38.53 -4.02 -5.67
CA PHE A 803 -38.04 -2.76 -5.11
C PHE A 803 -38.83 -1.60 -5.68
N THR A 804 -39.34 -0.73 -4.79
CA THR A 804 -40.04 0.50 -5.17
C THR A 804 -39.08 1.66 -5.02
N ILE A 805 -38.79 2.36 -6.12
CA ILE A 805 -37.86 3.48 -6.18
C ILE A 805 -38.61 4.74 -6.61
N ALA A 806 -38.41 5.85 -5.91
CA ALA A 806 -39.06 7.10 -6.27
C ALA A 806 -38.44 7.68 -7.55
N LYS A 807 -39.26 8.34 -8.39
CA LYS A 807 -38.77 9.02 -9.61
C LYS A 807 -37.68 10.05 -9.33
N SER A 808 -37.72 10.69 -8.16
CA SER A 808 -36.70 11.66 -7.72
C SER A 808 -35.38 11.02 -7.29
N GLU A 809 -35.35 9.71 -7.06
CA GLU A 809 -34.17 8.95 -6.65
C GLU A 809 -33.47 8.28 -7.84
N LEU A 810 -34.11 8.27 -9.02
CA LEU A 810 -33.49 7.75 -10.22
C LEU A 810 -32.34 8.66 -10.68
N PRO A 811 -31.19 8.10 -11.09
CA PRO A 811 -30.12 8.85 -11.71
C PRO A 811 -30.57 9.40 -13.08
N GLY A 812 -29.94 10.49 -13.54
CA GLY A 812 -30.23 11.12 -14.82
C GLY A 812 -31.13 12.36 -14.77
N GLU A 813 -31.38 12.95 -15.93
CA GLU A 813 -32.22 14.16 -16.05
C GLU A 813 -33.72 13.83 -15.99
N THR A 814 -34.50 14.68 -15.31
CA THR A 814 -35.95 14.51 -15.21
C THR A 814 -36.60 14.50 -16.60
N GLY A 815 -37.35 13.43 -16.90
CA GLY A 815 -38.04 13.25 -18.19
C GLY A 815 -37.21 12.54 -19.27
N ALA A 816 -35.97 12.14 -18.97
CA ALA A 816 -35.18 11.31 -19.87
C ALA A 816 -35.75 9.88 -19.98
N THR A 817 -35.64 9.30 -21.18
CA THR A 817 -35.88 7.86 -21.39
C THR A 817 -34.57 7.11 -21.14
N MET A 818 -34.63 6.08 -20.30
CA MET A 818 -33.48 5.28 -19.88
C MET A 818 -33.77 3.80 -20.02
N THR A 819 -32.72 3.01 -20.22
CA THR A 819 -32.75 1.55 -20.01
C THR A 819 -32.12 1.23 -18.66
N TRP A 820 -32.39 0.02 -18.15
CA TRP A 820 -31.89 -0.41 -16.85
C TRP A 820 -31.42 -1.86 -16.90
N ALA A 821 -30.54 -2.22 -15.98
CA ALA A 821 -30.04 -3.58 -15.78
C ALA A 821 -29.97 -3.90 -14.29
N VAL A 822 -29.95 -5.19 -13.96
CA VAL A 822 -29.65 -5.68 -12.60
C VAL A 822 -28.22 -6.19 -12.57
N GLU A 823 -27.42 -5.65 -11.68
CA GLU A 823 -26.11 -6.18 -11.35
C GLU A 823 -26.21 -6.94 -10.03
N LEU A 824 -25.85 -8.22 -10.04
CA LEU A 824 -25.79 -9.06 -8.84
C LEU A 824 -24.37 -9.57 -8.64
N GLN A 825 -23.86 -9.47 -7.42
CA GLN A 825 -22.60 -10.08 -7.02
C GLN A 825 -22.85 -11.42 -6.31
N GLY A 826 -22.28 -12.50 -6.84
CA GLY A 826 -22.31 -13.82 -6.22
C GLY A 826 -21.21 -14.02 -5.19
N GLN A 827 -21.17 -15.21 -4.58
CA GLN A 827 -20.07 -15.62 -3.72
C GLN A 827 -18.76 -15.73 -4.55
N SER A 828 -17.64 -15.28 -3.98
CA SER A 828 -16.32 -15.44 -4.61
C SER A 828 -15.96 -16.90 -4.81
N ILE A 829 -15.29 -17.21 -5.93
CA ILE A 829 -14.90 -18.57 -6.31
C ILE A 829 -13.39 -18.77 -6.15
N SER A 830 -13.01 -19.95 -5.65
CA SER A 830 -11.61 -20.35 -5.44
C SER A 830 -10.99 -21.02 -6.66
N ASN A 831 -11.80 -21.46 -7.64
CA ASN A 831 -11.36 -22.07 -8.88
C ASN A 831 -12.48 -22.02 -9.94
N ILE A 832 -12.11 -22.10 -11.22
CA ILE A 832 -13.02 -22.43 -12.31
C ILE A 832 -13.39 -23.90 -12.19
N GLY A 833 -14.62 -24.17 -11.74
CA GLY A 833 -15.17 -25.51 -11.54
C GLY A 833 -16.10 -25.95 -12.66
N LYS A 834 -16.17 -27.26 -12.92
CA LYS A 834 -17.22 -27.86 -13.76
C LYS A 834 -18.53 -27.90 -12.97
N LEU A 835 -19.55 -27.15 -13.42
CA LEU A 835 -20.84 -27.06 -12.72
C LEU A 835 -21.71 -28.30 -12.89
N TYR A 836 -21.73 -28.90 -14.10
CA TYR A 836 -22.62 -30.03 -14.40
C TYR A 836 -22.04 -30.94 -15.50
N GLU A 837 -22.40 -32.23 -15.47
CA GLU A 837 -22.09 -33.21 -16.52
C GLU A 837 -23.16 -34.31 -16.61
N ASP A 838 -23.79 -34.49 -17.77
CA ASP A 838 -24.68 -35.63 -18.07
C ASP A 838 -24.03 -36.60 -19.06
N LYS A 839 -23.21 -37.53 -18.55
CA LYS A 839 -22.52 -38.54 -19.38
C LYS A 839 -23.48 -39.47 -20.13
N SER A 840 -24.75 -39.57 -19.72
CA SER A 840 -25.71 -40.49 -20.32
C SER A 840 -26.08 -40.12 -21.77
N LEU A 841 -25.95 -38.85 -22.15
CA LEU A 841 -26.31 -38.35 -23.48
C LEU A 841 -25.23 -38.58 -24.56
N ILE A 842 -24.01 -38.98 -24.17
CA ILE A 842 -22.86 -39.16 -25.07
C ILE A 842 -22.38 -40.63 -25.05
N ALA A 843 -23.30 -41.57 -24.84
CA ALA A 843 -22.99 -42.99 -24.65
C ALA A 843 -22.45 -43.71 -25.91
N SER A 844 -22.44 -43.07 -27.09
CA SER A 844 -21.88 -43.63 -28.33
C SER A 844 -20.98 -42.62 -29.05
N GLY A 845 -19.91 -43.10 -29.71
CA GLY A 845 -18.92 -42.25 -30.41
C GLY A 845 -19.44 -41.48 -31.62
N THR A 846 -20.74 -41.56 -31.93
CA THR A 846 -21.39 -40.86 -33.05
C THR A 846 -22.64 -40.07 -32.64
N SER A 847 -23.00 -40.06 -31.35
CA SER A 847 -24.00 -39.13 -30.82
C SER A 847 -23.45 -37.70 -30.87
N ARG A 848 -24.32 -36.72 -31.11
CA ARG A 848 -23.95 -35.29 -31.06
C ARG A 848 -24.97 -34.51 -30.25
N LEU A 849 -24.51 -33.50 -29.53
CA LEU A 849 -25.35 -32.58 -28.77
C LEU A 849 -25.22 -31.19 -29.35
N PHE A 850 -26.36 -30.52 -29.48
CA PHE A 850 -26.45 -29.11 -29.80
C PHE A 850 -27.28 -28.44 -28.72
N ASN A 851 -26.96 -27.22 -28.34
CA ASN A 851 -27.72 -26.50 -27.33
C ASN A 851 -28.04 -25.09 -27.77
N ALA A 852 -29.10 -24.55 -27.17
CA ALA A 852 -29.40 -23.13 -27.13
C ALA A 852 -29.73 -22.77 -25.68
N VAL A 853 -29.35 -21.57 -25.26
CA VAL A 853 -29.62 -21.03 -23.93
C VAL A 853 -30.62 -19.90 -24.08
N ASN A 854 -31.64 -19.85 -23.22
CA ASN A 854 -32.49 -18.67 -23.14
C ASN A 854 -31.71 -17.53 -22.47
N ASN A 855 -31.38 -16.51 -23.25
CA ASN A 855 -30.62 -15.34 -22.82
C ASN A 855 -31.48 -14.06 -22.76
N ASN A 856 -32.81 -14.17 -22.78
CA ASN A 856 -33.72 -13.04 -22.57
C ASN A 856 -33.90 -12.80 -21.05
N PRO A 857 -33.36 -11.71 -20.47
CA PRO A 857 -33.46 -11.45 -19.03
C PRO A 857 -34.89 -11.18 -18.54
N GLU A 858 -35.82 -10.80 -19.43
CA GLU A 858 -37.24 -10.62 -19.10
C GLU A 858 -38.01 -11.96 -19.02
N SER A 859 -37.40 -13.05 -19.50
CA SER A 859 -37.99 -14.39 -19.47
C SER A 859 -37.88 -15.03 -18.09
N ASP A 860 -38.95 -15.71 -17.65
CA ASP A 860 -38.94 -16.58 -16.47
C ASP A 860 -38.08 -17.84 -16.66
N LYS A 861 -37.75 -18.17 -17.92
CA LYS A 861 -36.86 -19.25 -18.33
C LYS A 861 -35.45 -18.80 -18.68
N PHE A 862 -35.01 -17.58 -18.35
CA PHE A 862 -33.62 -17.18 -18.55
C PHE A 862 -32.64 -18.18 -17.93
N GLY A 863 -31.56 -18.49 -18.65
CA GLY A 863 -30.56 -19.49 -18.25
C GLY A 863 -30.98 -20.94 -18.50
N TYR A 864 -32.21 -21.21 -18.94
CA TYR A 864 -32.62 -22.56 -19.33
C TYR A 864 -31.83 -23.01 -20.56
N VAL A 865 -31.41 -24.28 -20.55
CA VAL A 865 -30.61 -24.87 -21.63
C VAL A 865 -31.45 -25.92 -22.34
N TYR A 866 -31.68 -25.71 -23.64
CA TYR A 866 -32.36 -26.67 -24.51
C TYR A 866 -31.32 -27.46 -25.27
N VAL A 867 -31.18 -28.74 -24.95
CA VAL A 867 -30.21 -29.64 -25.55
C VAL A 867 -30.92 -30.52 -26.58
N PHE A 868 -30.65 -30.27 -27.86
CA PHE A 868 -31.02 -31.19 -28.92
C PHE A 868 -30.03 -32.35 -28.96
N HIS A 869 -30.50 -33.54 -28.57
CA HIS A 869 -29.75 -34.78 -28.66
C HIS A 869 -29.98 -35.43 -30.02
N ARG A 870 -28.90 -35.57 -30.79
CA ARG A 870 -28.86 -36.39 -32.00
C ARG A 870 -28.34 -37.80 -31.67
N GLY A 871 -29.17 -38.81 -31.90
CA GLY A 871 -28.79 -40.21 -31.69
C GLY A 871 -27.60 -40.66 -32.54
N GLY A 872 -26.74 -41.53 -31.99
CA GLY A 872 -25.58 -42.08 -32.69
C GLY A 872 -25.88 -43.26 -33.63
N SER A 873 -25.00 -43.47 -34.60
CA SER A 873 -25.03 -44.59 -35.57
C SER A 873 -23.64 -45.07 -35.99
N THR A 874 -23.47 -46.34 -36.33
CA THR A 874 -22.29 -46.85 -37.06
C THR A 874 -22.45 -46.76 -38.59
N GLN A 875 -23.67 -46.57 -39.09
CA GLN A 875 -24.04 -46.20 -40.46
C GLN A 875 -25.42 -45.50 -40.41
N ALA A 876 -25.61 -44.44 -41.19
CA ALA A 876 -26.77 -43.56 -41.25
C ALA A 876 -28.11 -44.26 -41.59
N THR A 877 -28.60 -45.13 -40.71
CA THR A 877 -29.83 -45.91 -40.86
C THR A 877 -31.02 -45.25 -40.18
N ILE A 878 -32.23 -45.66 -40.56
CA ILE A 878 -33.53 -45.09 -40.14
C ILE A 878 -33.72 -45.08 -38.60
N ALA A 879 -33.17 -46.05 -37.86
CA ALA A 879 -33.32 -46.14 -36.40
C ALA A 879 -32.67 -44.99 -35.60
N VAL A 880 -31.66 -44.34 -36.18
CA VAL A 880 -30.92 -43.18 -35.61
C VAL A 880 -31.80 -41.92 -35.65
N ARG A 881 -32.70 -41.88 -36.63
CA ARG A 881 -33.52 -40.73 -37.00
C ARG A 881 -34.78 -40.62 -36.15
N GLU A 882 -35.25 -41.73 -35.60
CA GLU A 882 -36.38 -41.80 -34.65
C GLU A 882 -35.95 -41.53 -33.20
N THR A 883 -34.64 -41.44 -32.94
CA THR A 883 -34.07 -41.29 -31.60
C THR A 883 -33.49 -39.91 -31.27
N SER A 884 -33.79 -38.91 -32.10
CA SER A 884 -33.37 -37.52 -31.90
C SER A 884 -34.50 -36.67 -31.31
N GLY A 885 -34.15 -35.62 -30.54
CA GLY A 885 -35.13 -34.74 -29.90
C GLY A 885 -34.52 -33.84 -28.83
N VAL A 886 -35.36 -33.06 -28.15
CA VAL A 886 -34.95 -32.02 -27.19
C VAL A 886 -35.05 -32.50 -25.74
N PHE A 887 -34.01 -32.23 -24.96
CA PHE A 887 -34.01 -32.22 -23.50
C PHE A 887 -33.96 -30.77 -23.00
N GLU A 888 -34.73 -30.48 -21.97
CA GLU A 888 -34.80 -29.18 -21.30
C GLU A 888 -34.10 -29.27 -19.95
N TYR A 889 -33.26 -28.29 -19.66
CA TYR A 889 -32.58 -28.12 -18.38
C TYR A 889 -32.92 -26.75 -17.82
N ASP A 890 -33.22 -26.67 -16.53
CA ASP A 890 -33.40 -25.39 -15.85
C ASP A 890 -32.07 -24.64 -15.65
N ASN A 891 -32.16 -23.44 -15.09
CA ASN A 891 -31.00 -22.59 -14.77
C ASN A 891 -30.08 -23.16 -13.66
N ASN A 892 -30.46 -24.26 -13.00
CA ASN A 892 -29.62 -25.02 -12.07
C ASN A 892 -29.05 -26.30 -12.72
N TYR A 893 -29.17 -26.43 -14.04
CA TYR A 893 -28.75 -27.61 -14.81
C TYR A 893 -29.49 -28.90 -14.45
N THR A 894 -30.71 -28.80 -13.90
CA THR A 894 -31.57 -29.95 -13.65
C THR A 894 -32.33 -30.32 -14.92
N LYS A 895 -32.18 -31.57 -15.37
CA LYS A 895 -32.94 -32.10 -16.51
C LYS A 895 -34.43 -32.23 -16.16
N LEU A 896 -35.29 -31.56 -16.92
CA LEU A 896 -36.73 -31.47 -16.62
C LEU A 896 -37.56 -32.60 -17.25
N ASN A 897 -37.13 -33.17 -18.37
CA ASN A 897 -37.83 -34.25 -19.05
C ASN A 897 -37.04 -35.56 -19.08
N ALA A 898 -37.69 -36.66 -18.67
CA ALA A 898 -37.08 -38.00 -18.66
C ALA A 898 -36.91 -38.57 -20.08
N ALA A 899 -37.82 -38.26 -20.99
CA ALA A 899 -37.77 -38.64 -22.40
C ALA A 899 -37.69 -37.38 -23.29
N ARG A 900 -36.91 -37.46 -24.37
CA ARG A 900 -36.77 -36.38 -25.36
C ARG A 900 -38.10 -36.05 -26.04
N TYR A 901 -38.29 -34.77 -26.38
CA TYR A 901 -39.41 -34.31 -27.20
C TYR A 901 -39.02 -34.26 -28.68
N SER A 902 -39.85 -34.80 -29.56
CA SER A 902 -39.67 -34.73 -31.02
C SER A 902 -40.78 -33.96 -31.73
N GLY A 903 -41.79 -33.47 -31.02
CA GLY A 903 -42.92 -32.71 -31.58
C GLY A 903 -43.56 -33.40 -32.78
N ASP A 904 -43.87 -34.69 -32.65
CA ASP A 904 -44.42 -35.54 -33.71
C ASP A 904 -43.57 -35.71 -34.99
N VAL A 905 -42.35 -35.16 -35.02
CA VAL A 905 -41.37 -35.44 -36.07
C VAL A 905 -40.92 -36.89 -35.93
N LYS A 906 -41.46 -37.76 -36.78
CA LYS A 906 -41.16 -39.20 -36.76
C LYS A 906 -39.67 -39.49 -37.00
N THR A 907 -39.02 -38.67 -37.83
CA THR A 907 -37.69 -38.98 -38.36
C THR A 907 -36.95 -37.68 -38.71
N PHE A 908 -36.00 -37.27 -37.88
CA PHE A 908 -35.03 -36.23 -38.27
C PHE A 908 -33.97 -36.84 -39.18
N GLY A 909 -33.65 -36.24 -40.31
CA GLY A 909 -32.74 -36.89 -41.26
C GLY A 909 -31.27 -36.68 -40.91
N ASN A 910 -30.85 -35.43 -40.73
CA ASN A 910 -29.49 -35.07 -40.32
C ASN A 910 -29.52 -33.77 -39.50
N PRO A 911 -30.15 -33.79 -38.30
CA PRO A 911 -30.34 -32.58 -37.52
C PRO A 911 -29.00 -32.05 -36.99
N GLY A 912 -28.92 -30.73 -36.92
CA GLY A 912 -27.72 -29.96 -36.61
C GLY A 912 -27.94 -28.96 -35.48
N ARG A 913 -27.32 -27.78 -35.62
CA ARG A 913 -27.29 -26.74 -34.59
C ARG A 913 -28.68 -26.16 -34.34
N VAL A 914 -28.89 -25.70 -33.11
CA VAL A 914 -30.15 -25.11 -32.67
C VAL A 914 -29.94 -23.67 -32.19
N SER A 915 -30.99 -22.86 -32.26
CA SER A 915 -30.98 -21.48 -31.79
C SER A 915 -32.35 -21.10 -31.21
N LEU A 916 -32.42 -20.09 -30.37
CA LEU A 916 -33.63 -19.67 -29.66
C LEU A 916 -33.91 -18.19 -29.95
N ASP A 917 -35.17 -17.83 -30.13
CA ASP A 917 -35.60 -16.42 -30.18
C ASP A 917 -36.08 -15.89 -28.82
N ASP A 918 -36.33 -14.58 -28.76
CA ASP A 918 -36.76 -13.89 -27.53
C ASP A 918 -38.12 -14.36 -27.00
N ASN A 919 -38.95 -14.94 -27.88
CA ASN A 919 -40.27 -15.49 -27.55
C ASN A 919 -40.19 -16.95 -27.06
N GLY A 920 -38.98 -17.52 -26.98
CA GLY A 920 -38.76 -18.89 -26.54
C GLY A 920 -39.12 -19.94 -27.59
N TYR A 921 -39.02 -19.65 -28.89
CA TYR A 921 -39.12 -20.67 -29.94
C TYR A 921 -37.73 -21.19 -30.32
N LEU A 922 -37.58 -22.50 -30.31
CA LEU A 922 -36.35 -23.21 -30.65
C LEU A 922 -36.35 -23.59 -32.13
N TYR A 923 -35.34 -23.13 -32.85
CA TYR A 923 -35.09 -23.38 -34.26
C TYR A 923 -34.09 -24.53 -34.38
N ILE A 924 -34.47 -25.60 -35.09
CA ILE A 924 -33.71 -26.84 -35.20
C ILE A 924 -33.38 -27.09 -36.67
N ALA A 925 -32.12 -26.89 -37.03
CA ALA A 925 -31.62 -27.12 -38.38
C ALA A 925 -31.62 -28.61 -38.76
N ASP A 926 -32.04 -28.96 -39.98
CA ASP A 926 -31.86 -30.28 -40.57
C ASP A 926 -31.19 -30.19 -41.95
N TRP A 927 -30.06 -30.88 -42.07
CA TRP A 927 -29.21 -30.88 -43.24
C TRP A 927 -29.67 -31.90 -44.31
N SER A 928 -30.60 -32.81 -44.02
CA SER A 928 -30.95 -33.89 -44.94
C SER A 928 -31.92 -33.49 -46.07
N ASP A 929 -31.66 -33.87 -47.32
CA ASP A 929 -32.55 -33.55 -48.45
C ASP A 929 -34.02 -33.97 -48.24
N GLY A 930 -34.26 -35.09 -47.57
CA GLY A 930 -35.61 -35.62 -47.33
C GLY A 930 -36.40 -34.90 -46.24
N ASN A 931 -35.73 -34.23 -45.30
CA ASN A 931 -36.35 -33.57 -44.14
C ASN A 931 -35.77 -32.17 -43.87
N SER A 932 -35.09 -31.57 -44.84
CA SER A 932 -34.26 -30.37 -44.68
C SER A 932 -34.99 -29.14 -44.14
N GLY A 933 -34.22 -28.11 -43.83
CA GLY A 933 -34.75 -26.81 -43.43
C GLY A 933 -34.67 -26.65 -41.93
N ILE A 934 -35.65 -25.96 -41.34
CA ILE A 934 -35.61 -25.58 -39.93
C ILE A 934 -36.95 -25.92 -39.29
N PHE A 935 -36.92 -26.77 -38.26
CA PHE A 935 -38.08 -27.07 -37.44
C PHE A 935 -38.15 -26.11 -36.28
N VAL A 936 -39.32 -25.51 -36.05
CA VAL A 936 -39.58 -24.55 -34.98
C VAL A 936 -40.43 -25.22 -33.91
N ALA A 937 -39.94 -25.20 -32.67
CA ALA A 937 -40.56 -25.77 -31.49
C ALA A 937 -40.85 -24.69 -30.45
N ASN A 938 -42.07 -24.65 -29.92
CA ASN A 938 -42.40 -23.73 -28.82
C ASN A 938 -41.89 -24.31 -27.49
N THR A 939 -40.95 -23.64 -26.83
CA THR A 939 -40.38 -24.13 -25.56
C THR A 939 -41.32 -23.96 -24.36
N ALA A 940 -42.42 -23.21 -24.48
CA ALA A 940 -43.46 -23.18 -23.46
C ALA A 940 -44.18 -24.54 -23.34
N ASP A 941 -44.25 -25.33 -24.42
CA ASP A 941 -44.77 -26.70 -24.42
C ASP A 941 -44.14 -27.53 -25.56
N LEU A 942 -43.02 -28.18 -25.27
CA LEU A 942 -42.29 -29.04 -26.22
C LEU A 942 -43.04 -30.32 -26.63
N SER A 943 -44.18 -30.63 -26.00
CA SER A 943 -45.02 -31.76 -26.42
C SER A 943 -45.81 -31.46 -27.69
N LYS A 944 -45.92 -30.20 -28.09
CA LYS A 944 -46.65 -29.77 -29.30
C LYS A 944 -45.86 -30.08 -30.58
N PRO A 945 -46.54 -30.18 -31.73
CA PRO A 945 -45.89 -30.45 -33.01
C PRO A 945 -44.80 -29.43 -33.35
N PHE A 946 -43.65 -29.89 -33.82
CA PHE A 946 -42.62 -29.03 -34.38
C PHE A 946 -42.98 -28.70 -35.83
N THR A 947 -42.98 -27.42 -36.17
CA THR A 947 -43.46 -26.94 -37.47
C THR A 947 -42.30 -26.56 -38.38
N GLN A 948 -42.47 -26.69 -39.69
CA GLN A 948 -41.44 -26.28 -40.64
C GLN A 948 -41.46 -24.76 -40.83
N PHE A 949 -40.31 -24.11 -40.67
CA PHE A 949 -40.13 -22.68 -40.90
C PHE A 949 -40.35 -22.31 -42.36
N PHE A 950 -39.74 -23.05 -43.30
CA PHE A 950 -39.87 -22.77 -44.73
C PHE A 950 -41.21 -23.26 -45.28
N GLN A 951 -42.00 -22.35 -45.85
CA GLN A 951 -43.24 -22.66 -46.54
C GLN A 951 -42.98 -23.00 -48.02
N GLY A 952 -43.82 -23.86 -48.58
CA GLY A 952 -43.77 -24.26 -49.99
C GLY A 952 -43.56 -25.76 -50.20
N THR A 953 -43.21 -26.13 -51.44
CA THR A 953 -42.97 -27.53 -51.82
C THR A 953 -41.48 -27.84 -51.79
N ARG A 954 -41.09 -28.86 -51.02
CA ARG A 954 -39.72 -29.40 -50.98
C ARG A 954 -39.46 -30.30 -52.19
N ASN A 955 -38.35 -30.12 -52.87
CA ASN A 955 -37.91 -31.02 -53.94
C ASN A 955 -36.98 -32.15 -53.43
N GLY A 956 -36.52 -33.02 -54.33
CA GLY A 956 -35.65 -34.17 -53.99
C GLY A 956 -34.23 -33.79 -53.55
N SER A 957 -33.82 -32.53 -53.73
CA SER A 957 -32.54 -31.98 -53.25
C SER A 957 -32.75 -31.08 -52.03
N GLY A 958 -33.88 -31.23 -51.33
CA GLY A 958 -34.14 -30.51 -50.09
C GLY A 958 -34.47 -29.03 -50.22
N VAL A 959 -34.62 -28.49 -51.43
CA VAL A 959 -34.93 -27.06 -51.64
C VAL A 959 -36.44 -26.83 -51.58
N PHE A 960 -36.86 -25.82 -50.81
CA PHE A 960 -38.23 -25.32 -50.77
C PHE A 960 -38.45 -24.27 -51.86
N THR A 961 -39.49 -24.47 -52.65
CA THR A 961 -39.97 -23.47 -53.61
C THR A 961 -41.40 -23.07 -53.28
N ASN A 962 -41.65 -21.76 -53.19
CA ASN A 962 -42.98 -21.21 -53.00
C ASN A 962 -43.22 -20.11 -54.03
N ASN A 963 -44.32 -20.18 -54.77
CA ASN A 963 -44.65 -19.24 -55.85
C ASN A 963 -43.50 -18.95 -56.83
N GLY A 964 -42.65 -19.94 -57.11
CA GLY A 964 -41.50 -19.84 -58.02
C GLY A 964 -40.21 -19.28 -57.40
N ALA A 965 -40.24 -18.80 -56.15
CA ALA A 965 -39.06 -18.37 -55.42
C ALA A 965 -38.44 -19.51 -54.61
N ALA A 966 -37.11 -19.59 -54.57
CA ALA A 966 -36.38 -20.48 -53.67
C ALA A 966 -36.39 -19.88 -52.25
N VAL A 967 -37.05 -20.56 -51.32
CA VAL A 967 -37.32 -20.07 -49.96
C VAL A 967 -36.23 -20.47 -48.97
N GLY A 968 -35.71 -21.70 -49.09
CA GLY A 968 -34.66 -22.26 -48.21
C GLY A 968 -34.29 -23.68 -48.65
N SER A 969 -33.27 -24.30 -48.05
CA SER A 969 -32.83 -25.66 -48.42
C SER A 969 -32.31 -26.49 -47.24
N SER A 970 -31.60 -27.59 -47.54
CA SER A 970 -30.70 -28.32 -46.63
C SER A 970 -29.85 -27.37 -45.80
N THR A 971 -30.07 -27.41 -44.47
CA THR A 971 -29.59 -26.43 -43.51
C THR A 971 -28.76 -27.12 -42.41
N PRO A 972 -27.42 -27.03 -42.45
CA PRO A 972 -26.56 -27.60 -41.39
C PRO A 972 -26.43 -26.75 -40.13
N GLY A 973 -26.79 -25.47 -40.16
CA GLY A 973 -26.70 -24.56 -39.01
C GLY A 973 -27.56 -23.31 -39.17
N CYS A 974 -28.06 -22.81 -38.05
CA CYS A 974 -28.86 -21.59 -37.99
C CYS A 974 -28.61 -20.83 -36.68
N HIS A 975 -28.88 -19.53 -36.68
CA HIS A 975 -28.72 -18.65 -35.52
C HIS A 975 -29.72 -17.48 -35.57
N ILE A 976 -30.42 -17.25 -34.47
CA ILE A 976 -31.26 -16.07 -34.23
C ILE A 976 -30.42 -14.98 -33.59
N PHE A 977 -30.51 -13.75 -34.11
CA PHE A 977 -29.84 -12.58 -33.52
C PHE A 977 -30.65 -11.30 -33.72
N GLY A 978 -30.40 -10.29 -32.90
CA GLY A 978 -31.23 -9.08 -32.82
C GLY A 978 -32.50 -9.30 -31.99
N HIS A 979 -33.17 -8.20 -31.63
CA HIS A 979 -34.33 -8.21 -30.74
C HIS A 979 -35.52 -7.48 -31.38
N GLY A 980 -36.74 -7.91 -31.05
CA GLY A 980 -38.00 -7.32 -31.53
C GLY A 980 -38.05 -7.16 -33.06
N ALA A 981 -38.21 -5.93 -33.53
CA ALA A 981 -38.31 -5.63 -34.97
C ALA A 981 -37.03 -5.94 -35.76
N ASP A 982 -35.87 -5.97 -35.11
CA ASP A 982 -34.58 -6.24 -35.73
C ASP A 982 -34.19 -7.72 -35.70
N THR A 983 -35.03 -8.60 -35.16
CA THR A 983 -34.75 -10.02 -35.06
C THR A 983 -34.59 -10.67 -36.45
N LYS A 984 -33.50 -11.41 -36.60
CA LYS A 984 -33.08 -12.05 -37.85
C LYS A 984 -32.75 -13.52 -37.62
N LEU A 985 -33.10 -14.35 -38.58
CA LEU A 985 -32.64 -15.73 -38.68
C LEU A 985 -31.53 -15.81 -39.72
N LEU A 986 -30.32 -16.12 -39.27
CA LEU A 986 -29.17 -16.45 -40.12
C LEU A 986 -29.10 -17.95 -40.34
N VAL A 987 -28.91 -18.36 -41.59
CA VAL A 987 -28.93 -19.77 -42.00
C VAL A 987 -27.71 -20.07 -42.86
N TYR A 988 -27.00 -21.15 -42.55
CA TYR A 988 -26.02 -21.72 -43.46
C TYR A 988 -26.75 -22.58 -44.48
N ASN A 989 -26.57 -22.28 -45.76
CA ASN A 989 -27.24 -22.94 -46.87
C ASN A 989 -26.25 -23.86 -47.60
N GLU A 990 -26.57 -25.16 -47.69
CA GLU A 990 -25.72 -26.11 -48.41
C GLU A 990 -25.95 -26.04 -49.93
N ASP A 991 -27.19 -26.22 -50.39
CA ASP A 991 -27.50 -26.47 -51.79
C ASP A 991 -27.80 -25.21 -52.59
N ALA A 992 -27.15 -25.05 -53.74
CA ALA A 992 -27.48 -23.96 -54.66
C ALA A 992 -28.80 -24.23 -55.38
N SER A 993 -29.69 -23.24 -55.38
CA SER A 993 -30.91 -23.25 -56.19
C SER A 993 -31.48 -21.84 -56.31
N GLY A 994 -31.72 -21.39 -57.54
CA GLY A 994 -32.18 -20.02 -57.79
C GLY A 994 -31.23 -18.99 -57.21
N THR A 995 -31.70 -18.22 -56.22
CA THR A 995 -30.92 -17.20 -55.49
C THR A 995 -30.14 -17.76 -54.30
N LEU A 996 -30.34 -19.02 -53.90
CA LEU A 996 -29.65 -19.62 -52.76
C LEU A 996 -28.20 -20.02 -53.12
N PRO A 997 -27.20 -19.66 -52.29
CA PRO A 997 -25.79 -19.93 -52.54
C PRO A 997 -25.40 -21.33 -52.08
N LYS A 998 -24.53 -22.02 -52.83
CA LYS A 998 -23.92 -23.27 -52.35
C LYS A 998 -22.93 -22.96 -51.23
N ASN A 999 -23.02 -23.67 -50.09
CA ASN A 999 -22.16 -23.45 -48.91
C ASN A 999 -22.06 -21.96 -48.53
N GLY A 1000 -23.18 -21.24 -48.56
CA GLY A 1000 -23.25 -19.81 -48.26
C GLY A 1000 -24.08 -19.50 -47.03
N ALA A 1001 -24.21 -18.22 -46.70
CA ALA A 1001 -25.08 -17.76 -45.62
C ALA A 1001 -26.26 -16.97 -46.18
N VAL A 1002 -27.45 -17.14 -45.61
CA VAL A 1002 -28.65 -16.39 -45.99
C VAL A 1002 -29.35 -15.86 -44.74
N VAL A 1003 -29.99 -14.70 -44.85
CA VAL A 1003 -30.66 -14.02 -43.73
C VAL A 1003 -32.14 -13.83 -44.03
N TYR A 1004 -32.97 -14.03 -43.02
CA TYR A 1004 -34.40 -13.74 -43.02
C TYR A 1004 -34.70 -12.71 -41.93
N ASN A 1005 -35.25 -11.56 -42.30
CA ASN A 1005 -35.69 -10.53 -41.36
C ASN A 1005 -37.06 -10.93 -40.82
N ILE A 1006 -37.07 -11.62 -39.68
CA ILE A 1006 -38.30 -12.23 -39.11
C ILE A 1006 -39.00 -11.31 -38.11
N GLY A 1007 -38.30 -10.33 -37.55
CA GLY A 1007 -38.88 -9.28 -36.72
C GLY A 1007 -39.83 -8.37 -37.51
N GLN A 1008 -40.97 -8.05 -36.91
CA GLN A 1008 -41.98 -7.16 -37.47
C GLN A 1008 -41.96 -5.80 -36.77
N ALA A 1009 -42.49 -4.76 -37.43
CA ALA A 1009 -42.50 -3.40 -36.89
C ALA A 1009 -43.26 -3.25 -35.55
N ASP A 1010 -44.17 -4.18 -35.24
CA ASP A 1010 -44.90 -4.24 -33.96
C ASP A 1010 -44.16 -5.04 -32.87
N GLY A 1011 -42.95 -5.51 -33.16
CA GLY A 1011 -42.13 -6.33 -32.26
C GLY A 1011 -42.43 -7.84 -32.30
N SER A 1012 -43.44 -8.28 -33.06
CA SER A 1012 -43.72 -9.72 -33.22
C SER A 1012 -42.66 -10.41 -34.10
N ILE A 1013 -42.48 -11.72 -33.91
CA ILE A 1013 -41.50 -12.52 -34.63
C ILE A 1013 -42.24 -13.54 -35.51
N LEU A 1014 -41.84 -13.62 -36.78
CA LEU A 1014 -42.35 -14.63 -37.71
C LEU A 1014 -41.68 -15.99 -37.49
N HIS A 1015 -42.50 -17.01 -37.27
CA HIS A 1015 -42.06 -18.41 -37.10
C HIS A 1015 -42.24 -19.26 -38.37
N ALA A 1016 -42.62 -18.64 -39.49
CA ALA A 1016 -42.67 -19.28 -40.79
C ALA A 1016 -42.38 -18.26 -41.90
N TRP A 1017 -41.74 -18.70 -42.98
CA TRP A 1017 -41.28 -17.86 -44.07
C TRP A 1017 -41.59 -18.49 -45.43
N GLY A 1018 -42.21 -17.72 -46.33
CA GLY A 1018 -42.64 -18.21 -47.64
C GLY A 1018 -42.06 -17.45 -48.83
N GLU A 1019 -41.12 -16.55 -48.61
CA GLU A 1019 -40.52 -15.69 -49.64
C GLU A 1019 -39.02 -16.00 -49.81
N ALA A 1020 -38.37 -15.37 -50.79
CA ALA A 1020 -36.91 -15.46 -50.92
C ALA A 1020 -36.20 -14.87 -49.67
N PRO A 1021 -34.95 -15.26 -49.38
CA PRO A 1021 -34.19 -14.69 -48.27
C PRO A 1021 -34.04 -13.17 -48.40
N SER A 1022 -34.03 -12.46 -47.27
CA SER A 1022 -33.83 -11.02 -47.20
C SER A 1022 -32.42 -10.61 -47.63
N ALA A 1023 -31.42 -11.46 -47.38
CA ALA A 1023 -30.05 -11.27 -47.89
C ALA A 1023 -29.37 -12.61 -48.16
N VAL A 1024 -28.40 -12.60 -49.08
CA VAL A 1024 -27.65 -13.78 -49.53
C VAL A 1024 -26.16 -13.46 -49.61
N TYR A 1025 -25.33 -14.31 -49.01
CA TYR A 1025 -23.88 -14.19 -48.96
C TYR A 1025 -23.20 -15.44 -49.53
N THR A 1026 -22.43 -15.26 -50.60
CA THR A 1026 -21.55 -16.31 -51.11
C THR A 1026 -20.24 -16.27 -50.33
N LEU A 1027 -19.89 -17.37 -49.69
CA LEU A 1027 -18.76 -17.42 -48.76
C LEU A 1027 -17.53 -18.06 -49.42
N THR A 1028 -16.34 -17.61 -49.01
CA THR A 1028 -15.06 -18.15 -49.51
C THR A 1028 -14.43 -19.10 -48.50
N GLY A 1029 -13.67 -20.09 -48.98
CA GLY A 1029 -12.99 -21.04 -48.09
C GLY A 1029 -13.95 -21.94 -47.29
N GLN A 1030 -15.14 -22.21 -47.84
CA GLN A 1030 -16.16 -23.09 -47.28
C GLN A 1030 -16.19 -24.47 -47.96
N GLY A 1031 -15.05 -25.16 -47.98
CA GLY A 1031 -14.88 -26.45 -48.65
C GLY A 1031 -15.60 -27.64 -48.00
N ASN A 1032 -16.03 -27.51 -46.74
CA ASN A 1032 -16.88 -28.49 -46.04
C ASN A 1032 -18.36 -28.04 -46.05
N THR A 1033 -19.30 -28.97 -46.24
CA THR A 1033 -20.73 -28.65 -46.19
C THR A 1033 -21.24 -28.53 -44.74
N GLU A 1034 -20.51 -29.10 -43.76
CA GLU A 1034 -20.89 -29.05 -42.35
C GLU A 1034 -20.53 -27.70 -41.68
N GLY A 1035 -21.24 -26.63 -42.08
CA GLY A 1035 -21.09 -25.27 -41.56
C GLY A 1035 -22.00 -24.94 -40.38
N ASN A 1036 -21.53 -24.06 -39.51
CA ASN A 1036 -22.31 -23.36 -38.50
C ASN A 1036 -22.19 -21.84 -38.70
N VAL A 1037 -23.20 -21.10 -38.26
CA VAL A 1037 -23.28 -19.65 -38.36
C VAL A 1037 -23.57 -19.04 -36.99
N TRP A 1038 -23.06 -17.83 -36.74
CA TRP A 1038 -23.36 -17.05 -35.54
C TRP A 1038 -23.40 -15.56 -35.88
N GLY A 1039 -24.58 -14.95 -35.78
CA GLY A 1039 -24.79 -13.54 -36.16
C GLY A 1039 -24.47 -12.55 -35.04
N THR A 1040 -23.97 -11.37 -35.41
CA THR A 1040 -23.75 -10.21 -34.52
C THR A 1040 -24.34 -8.95 -35.16
N SER A 1041 -24.27 -7.81 -34.48
CA SER A 1041 -24.66 -6.52 -35.05
C SER A 1041 -23.75 -6.03 -36.19
N HIS A 1042 -22.51 -6.54 -36.27
CA HIS A 1042 -21.49 -6.09 -37.22
C HIS A 1042 -21.23 -7.07 -38.37
N GLY A 1043 -21.69 -8.31 -38.24
CA GLY A 1043 -21.42 -9.37 -39.22
C GLY A 1043 -21.80 -10.73 -38.68
N PHE A 1044 -21.14 -11.78 -39.14
CA PHE A 1044 -21.38 -13.14 -38.68
C PHE A 1044 -20.14 -14.02 -38.75
N PHE A 1045 -20.01 -14.90 -37.76
CA PHE A 1045 -19.03 -15.97 -37.79
C PHE A 1045 -19.57 -17.17 -38.58
N VAL A 1046 -18.66 -17.83 -39.26
CA VAL A 1046 -18.88 -19.12 -39.90
C VAL A 1046 -17.80 -20.07 -39.41
N SER A 1047 -18.22 -21.22 -38.90
CA SER A 1047 -17.29 -22.28 -38.50
C SER A 1047 -17.60 -23.58 -39.22
N GLN A 1048 -16.55 -24.33 -39.52
CA GLN A 1048 -16.66 -25.65 -40.14
C GLN A 1048 -16.02 -26.66 -39.19
N SER A 1049 -16.59 -27.87 -39.07
CA SER A 1049 -15.93 -28.94 -38.32
C SER A 1049 -14.66 -29.40 -39.06
N ARG A 1050 -13.48 -29.18 -38.46
CA ARG A 1050 -12.16 -29.53 -39.03
C ARG A 1050 -11.35 -30.32 -38.02
N THR A 1051 -10.77 -31.45 -38.40
CA THR A 1051 -9.78 -32.12 -37.54
C THR A 1051 -8.51 -31.28 -37.42
N GLU A 1052 -7.69 -31.57 -36.43
CA GLU A 1052 -6.36 -30.97 -36.30
C GLU A 1052 -5.54 -31.11 -37.60
N GLY A 1053 -4.82 -30.05 -37.97
CA GLY A 1053 -4.02 -29.95 -39.18
C GLY A 1053 -4.80 -29.62 -40.46
N ASN A 1054 -6.13 -29.51 -40.38
CA ASN A 1054 -7.00 -29.34 -41.54
C ASN A 1054 -7.66 -27.94 -41.65
N ASN A 1055 -7.22 -26.97 -40.85
CA ASN A 1055 -7.59 -25.56 -40.98
C ASN A 1055 -6.75 -24.87 -42.08
N ASN A 1056 -7.37 -24.56 -43.23
CA ASN A 1056 -6.67 -23.93 -44.36
C ASN A 1056 -7.59 -22.96 -45.14
N GLY A 1057 -7.02 -22.26 -46.13
CA GLY A 1057 -7.73 -21.24 -46.90
C GLY A 1057 -8.91 -21.75 -47.73
N SER A 1058 -8.98 -23.04 -48.08
CA SER A 1058 -10.10 -23.62 -48.83
C SER A 1058 -11.18 -24.24 -47.94
N ALA A 1059 -10.85 -24.60 -46.70
CA ALA A 1059 -11.77 -25.09 -45.67
C ALA A 1059 -11.33 -24.60 -44.29
N THR A 1060 -11.76 -23.39 -43.93
CA THR A 1060 -11.33 -22.68 -42.72
C THR A 1060 -12.15 -23.13 -41.50
N SER A 1061 -11.48 -23.26 -40.36
CA SER A 1061 -12.10 -23.69 -39.10
C SER A 1061 -13.07 -22.64 -38.54
N LEU A 1062 -12.65 -21.37 -38.52
CA LEU A 1062 -13.44 -20.22 -38.09
C LEU A 1062 -13.12 -19.00 -38.96
N LYS A 1063 -14.16 -18.27 -39.37
CA LYS A 1063 -14.05 -17.06 -40.17
C LYS A 1063 -15.10 -16.05 -39.75
N PHE A 1064 -14.79 -14.75 -39.78
CA PHE A 1064 -15.77 -13.69 -39.57
C PHE A 1064 -15.99 -12.94 -40.88
N TYR A 1065 -17.26 -12.72 -41.23
CA TYR A 1065 -17.68 -11.92 -42.36
C TYR A 1065 -18.45 -10.71 -41.88
N ASP A 1066 -18.27 -9.57 -42.52
CA ASP A 1066 -19.20 -8.46 -42.37
C ASP A 1066 -20.48 -8.69 -43.20
N PHE A 1067 -21.48 -7.82 -43.04
CA PHE A 1067 -22.71 -7.86 -43.83
C PHE A 1067 -22.57 -7.33 -45.27
N ASN A 1068 -21.34 -7.05 -45.74
CA ASN A 1068 -21.05 -6.89 -47.16
C ASN A 1068 -20.57 -8.20 -47.80
N GLY A 1069 -20.38 -9.25 -46.99
CA GLY A 1069 -19.87 -10.55 -47.41
C GLY A 1069 -18.34 -10.61 -47.49
N GLU A 1070 -17.63 -9.61 -46.96
CA GLU A 1070 -16.17 -9.58 -46.92
C GLU A 1070 -15.65 -10.27 -45.67
N ALA A 1071 -14.63 -11.10 -45.82
CA ALA A 1071 -14.00 -11.80 -44.70
C ALA A 1071 -13.04 -10.86 -43.96
N GLN A 1072 -13.37 -10.53 -42.71
CA GLN A 1072 -12.57 -9.64 -41.85
C GLN A 1072 -11.59 -10.42 -40.95
N PHE A 1073 -11.85 -11.71 -40.71
CA PHE A 1073 -10.96 -12.58 -39.94
C PHE A 1073 -10.97 -14.01 -40.52
N SER A 1074 -9.83 -14.70 -40.45
CA SER A 1074 -9.70 -16.11 -40.83
C SER A 1074 -8.72 -16.84 -39.92
N SER A 1075 -9.15 -17.94 -39.31
CA SER A 1075 -8.28 -18.80 -38.49
C SER A 1075 -7.17 -19.45 -39.32
N ALA A 1076 -7.29 -19.51 -40.64
CA ALA A 1076 -6.28 -20.08 -41.53
C ALA A 1076 -5.18 -19.08 -41.93
N SER A 1077 -5.20 -17.85 -41.40
CA SER A 1077 -4.12 -16.87 -41.59
C SER A 1077 -2.86 -17.26 -40.81
N ASP A 1078 -1.71 -16.72 -41.22
CA ASP A 1078 -0.41 -17.08 -40.65
C ASP A 1078 -0.32 -16.84 -39.13
N ASP A 1079 -0.99 -15.79 -38.64
CA ASP A 1079 -0.99 -15.42 -37.22
C ASP A 1079 -1.77 -16.40 -36.33
N TYR A 1080 -2.72 -17.17 -36.91
CA TYR A 1080 -3.65 -18.02 -36.15
C TYR A 1080 -3.58 -19.50 -36.50
N LYS A 1081 -2.96 -19.88 -37.63
CA LYS A 1081 -2.96 -21.27 -38.11
C LYS A 1081 -2.27 -22.25 -37.15
N GLU A 1082 -1.30 -21.79 -36.35
CA GLU A 1082 -0.59 -22.62 -35.35
C GLU A 1082 -1.33 -22.67 -34.01
N ILE A 1083 -2.18 -21.68 -33.74
CA ILE A 1083 -2.99 -21.59 -32.52
C ILE A 1083 -4.30 -22.36 -32.69
N ILE A 1084 -4.92 -22.25 -33.87
CA ILE A 1084 -6.19 -22.89 -34.22
C ILE A 1084 -5.92 -23.89 -35.34
N THR A 1085 -5.54 -25.11 -35.00
CA THR A 1085 -5.20 -26.15 -35.99
C THR A 1085 -6.41 -26.96 -36.47
N GLY A 1086 -7.56 -26.84 -35.79
CA GLY A 1086 -8.85 -27.48 -36.08
C GLY A 1086 -9.95 -27.11 -35.06
N SER A 1087 -11.14 -27.67 -35.22
CA SER A 1087 -12.34 -27.42 -34.38
C SER A 1087 -13.18 -28.66 -34.06
N ASN A 1088 -12.85 -29.83 -34.61
CA ASN A 1088 -13.68 -31.03 -34.46
C ASN A 1088 -13.67 -31.51 -33.00
N GLY A 1089 -14.83 -31.52 -32.37
CA GLY A 1089 -15.00 -31.87 -30.95
C GLY A 1089 -14.81 -30.69 -29.98
N SER A 1090 -14.60 -29.47 -30.49
CA SER A 1090 -14.37 -28.26 -29.70
C SER A 1090 -15.42 -27.18 -30.01
N GLY A 1091 -15.62 -26.24 -29.10
CA GLY A 1091 -16.42 -25.03 -29.31
C GLY A 1091 -15.56 -23.78 -29.36
N TYR A 1092 -16.04 -22.72 -30.00
CA TYR A 1092 -15.44 -21.39 -29.91
C TYR A 1092 -16.27 -20.54 -28.95
N ALA A 1093 -15.62 -19.94 -27.96
CA ALA A 1093 -16.14 -18.80 -27.23
C ALA A 1093 -15.45 -17.56 -27.77
N VAL A 1094 -16.22 -16.58 -28.23
CA VAL A 1094 -15.70 -15.31 -28.74
C VAL A 1094 -16.23 -14.22 -27.83
N SER A 1095 -15.33 -13.57 -27.10
CA SER A 1095 -15.65 -12.33 -26.37
C SER A 1095 -15.32 -11.17 -27.29
N ALA A 1096 -16.34 -10.38 -27.65
CA ALA A 1096 -16.08 -9.05 -28.19
C ALA A 1096 -15.71 -8.15 -27.00
N ALA A 1097 -14.48 -7.64 -27.00
CA ALA A 1097 -14.10 -6.52 -26.14
C ALA A 1097 -14.46 -5.22 -26.85
#